data_AF-A0A5C3QDU4-F1
#
_entry.id   AF-A0A5C3QDU4-F1
#
_cell.length_a   1.000
_cell.length_b   1.000
_cell.length_c   1.000
_cell.angle_alpha   90.00
_cell.angle_beta   90.00
_cell.angle_gamma   90.00
#
_symmetry.space_group_name_H-M   'P 1'
#
loop_
_entity.id
_entity.type
_entity.pdbx_description
1 polymer ?
#
loop_
_entity_poly.entity_id
_entity_poly.type
_entity_poly.pdbx_seq_one_letter_code
_entity_poly.pdbx_strand_id
1 'polypeptide(L)'
;MNHRALKFLRKLNWPLLTHLASEKSTTNGLYNLSKALADSGVSVQEFRAFRRAQWDDNSKTLPVWATAHLVALKTRTPQQANSRVLQAVADSNDASLLIMASVTLARFGLLLPLQQVLQEFVSLNPGPQECNIMLQAIATLRTSSPATEEMVSRLTAFMKEHTYSLDTTTVNSLLEPRFTTPVIIQLIRRETSFKEMQTSSLNRLLRAYTKLADKASAKETLAQLESRNQHSAVPNQRPSSPTISTSLSDKSSLKRDPRTSLHRPPAPYLSTRTSFAQSPAPPRLQDWTHALHHSVRDMSMSVRRFMRLFHKHVGRTSIHRIQPSTATYTVVMRGLVIRNVPRLALRYWKLLLQSGLPMDSRALTAGIQALVLSGEPHTAIATLEAFCSRADSMDLPSPRWTIGRTPVLLDVIAMNEIMVAFLRTGRPDVVFKLWGYMSPLYGVLPNYATLDIVLRSARLATRLDDSVKGNIYLAWQTLQRSNPFRSQEVNKPFVVRTRKDALDDITGVTGTIATGPRVYRSGLWDGMRAGDRARNVFLDILAGNFPQLKEVSCPARVSGNILATVKSEGSAPFFNHAASQHKHPHVIPTDTTFLSYLHLISVAPAPPNTPTYETEVPLLLAWMKELNIHPSRGTLATALSMFVEVESKGSPMWNQDPYTPPSSSSTPAATITTSSLPLEASLREERPPPVPSSNWLATLRMRTAATMSPYDRLVEFISSWVGPKNMPNQHDQEQWRRVLEKVRERARLPPKLSPSLDGMERRNSKAGRESKKSDSSA
;
A
#
# COMPACT_ATOMS: atom_id res chain seq x y z
N MET A 1 30.70 0.52 -15.90
CA MET A 1 29.37 0.96 -15.37
C MET A 1 28.74 -0.21 -14.59
N ASN A 2 28.36 -0.02 -13.33
CA ASN A 2 28.02 -1.12 -12.41
C ASN A 2 26.55 -1.62 -12.59
N HIS A 3 26.33 -2.95 -12.59
CA HIS A 3 25.03 -3.58 -12.94
C HIS A 3 23.86 -3.21 -12.00
N ARG A 4 24.16 -2.82 -10.75
CA ARG A 4 23.17 -2.26 -9.79
C ARG A 4 22.62 -0.90 -10.22
N ALA A 5 23.42 -0.07 -10.89
CA ALA A 5 22.96 1.18 -11.49
C ALA A 5 22.03 0.88 -12.67
N LEU A 6 22.38 -0.08 -13.55
CA LEU A 6 21.55 -0.51 -14.69
C LEU A 6 20.16 -1.02 -14.29
N LYS A 7 20.03 -1.78 -13.19
CA LYS A 7 18.74 -2.30 -12.71
C LYS A 7 17.87 -1.23 -12.03
N PHE A 8 18.50 -0.23 -11.40
CA PHE A 8 17.82 0.95 -10.84
C PHE A 8 17.36 1.93 -11.93
N LEU A 9 18.20 2.12 -12.95
CA LEU A 9 17.96 2.96 -14.12
C LEU A 9 16.90 2.38 -15.08
N ARG A 10 16.73 1.05 -15.15
CA ARG A 10 15.64 0.40 -15.93
C ARG A 10 14.22 0.65 -15.40
N LYS A 11 14.06 1.00 -14.13
CA LYS A 11 12.75 1.37 -13.53
C LYS A 11 12.44 2.86 -13.66
N LEU A 12 13.43 3.67 -14.01
CA LEU A 12 13.29 5.10 -14.31
C LEU A 12 13.29 5.25 -15.83
N ASN A 13 12.64 6.27 -16.36
CA ASN A 13 12.48 6.47 -17.80
C ASN A 13 13.87 6.61 -18.45
N TRP A 14 14.43 5.51 -18.98
CA TRP A 14 15.78 5.39 -19.53
C TRP A 14 16.16 6.54 -20.48
N PRO A 15 15.25 7.04 -21.36
CA PRO A 15 15.57 8.15 -22.27
C PRO A 15 15.95 9.46 -21.57
N LEU A 16 15.31 9.79 -20.44
CA LEU A 16 15.56 11.02 -19.69
C LEU A 16 16.98 11.03 -19.10
N LEU A 17 17.42 9.91 -18.54
CA LEU A 17 18.74 9.82 -17.89
C LEU A 17 19.87 9.69 -18.90
N THR A 18 19.63 9.11 -20.08
CA THR A 18 20.61 9.13 -21.18
C THR A 18 20.76 10.53 -21.78
N HIS A 19 19.66 11.28 -21.92
CA HIS A 19 19.69 12.68 -22.39
C HIS A 19 20.46 13.59 -21.42
N LEU A 20 20.13 13.48 -20.13
CA LEU A 20 20.81 14.18 -19.02
C LEU A 20 22.32 13.85 -18.92
N ALA A 21 22.72 12.63 -19.25
CA ALA A 21 24.12 12.22 -19.23
C ALA A 21 24.90 12.67 -20.49
N SER A 22 24.20 12.95 -21.60
CA SER A 22 24.81 13.43 -22.84
C SER A 22 24.96 14.95 -22.91
N GLU A 23 24.15 15.72 -22.18
CA GLU A 23 24.33 17.16 -22.06
C GLU A 23 25.51 17.50 -21.14
N LYS A 24 26.66 17.79 -21.73
CA LYS A 24 27.75 18.49 -21.03
C LYS A 24 27.32 19.93 -20.76
N SER A 25 26.63 20.17 -19.65
CA SER A 25 26.31 21.51 -19.17
C SER A 25 27.59 22.33 -18.98
N THR A 26 27.74 23.40 -19.77
CA THR A 26 28.87 24.35 -19.76
C THR A 26 28.62 25.59 -18.89
N THR A 27 27.53 25.64 -18.12
CA THR A 27 27.19 26.83 -17.32
C THR A 27 27.51 26.65 -15.84
N ASN A 28 28.51 27.42 -15.38
CA ASN A 28 28.98 27.51 -13.99
C ASN A 28 27.93 28.18 -13.06
N GLY A 29 26.77 27.55 -12.87
CA GLY A 29 25.81 27.93 -11.83
C GLY A 29 26.26 27.41 -10.46
N LEU A 30 26.95 28.25 -9.68
CA LEU A 30 27.40 27.91 -8.33
C LEU A 30 26.22 27.93 -7.35
N TYR A 31 25.59 26.78 -7.12
CA TYR A 31 24.60 26.63 -6.06
C TYR A 31 25.26 26.26 -4.73
N ASN A 32 24.95 26.98 -3.65
CA ASN A 32 25.53 26.76 -2.33
C ASN A 32 24.94 25.48 -1.69
N LEU A 33 25.53 24.34 -2.08
CA LEU A 33 25.08 22.97 -1.81
C LEU A 33 24.82 22.68 -0.32
N SER A 34 25.62 23.27 0.58
CA SER A 34 25.47 23.09 2.02
C SER A 34 24.14 23.65 2.53
N LYS A 35 23.74 24.81 2.02
CA LYS A 35 22.47 25.47 2.38
C LYS A 35 21.28 24.72 1.78
N ALA A 36 21.34 24.35 0.50
CA ALA A 36 20.26 23.60 -0.15
C ALA A 36 20.09 22.18 0.44
N LEU A 37 21.17 21.48 0.80
CA LEU A 37 21.10 20.17 1.46
C LEU A 37 20.65 20.27 2.92
N ALA A 38 21.06 21.32 3.65
CA ALA A 38 20.59 21.60 5.00
C ALA A 38 19.09 21.96 5.01
N ASP A 39 18.66 22.83 4.10
CA ASP A 39 17.26 23.25 3.94
C ASP A 39 16.37 22.10 3.43
N SER A 40 16.91 21.23 2.56
CA SER A 40 16.20 20.03 2.08
C SER A 40 16.20 18.87 3.06
N GLY A 41 17.03 18.91 4.10
CA GLY A 41 17.12 17.89 5.15
C GLY A 41 17.81 16.60 4.71
N VAL A 42 18.79 16.68 3.79
CA VAL A 42 19.62 15.54 3.38
C VAL A 42 20.82 15.45 4.32
N SER A 43 21.06 14.28 4.93
CA SER A 43 22.23 14.12 5.81
C SER A 43 23.53 14.08 5.00
N VAL A 44 24.59 14.67 5.55
CA VAL A 44 25.94 14.66 4.97
C VAL A 44 26.44 13.23 4.71
N GLN A 45 25.98 12.24 5.49
CA GLN A 45 26.36 10.84 5.35
C GLN A 45 25.67 10.13 4.17
N GLU A 46 24.37 10.36 3.95
CA GLU A 46 23.65 9.86 2.77
C GLU A 46 24.25 10.43 1.47
N PHE A 47 24.61 11.72 1.52
CA PHE A 47 25.32 12.39 0.44
C PHE A 47 26.71 11.78 0.17
N ARG A 48 27.48 11.49 1.22
CA ARG A 48 28.79 10.82 1.11
C ARG A 48 28.69 9.40 0.54
N ALA A 49 27.61 8.67 0.82
CA ALA A 49 27.38 7.33 0.28
C ALA A 49 27.02 7.38 -1.22
N PHE A 50 26.22 8.35 -1.65
CA PHE A 50 25.94 8.62 -3.06
C PHE A 50 27.20 9.05 -3.81
N ARG A 51 27.97 9.99 -3.24
CA ARG A 51 29.27 10.47 -3.77
C ARG A 51 30.24 9.31 -4.01
N ARG A 52 30.36 8.37 -3.07
CA ARG A 52 31.24 7.20 -3.18
C ARG A 52 30.83 6.20 -4.29
N ALA A 53 29.58 6.23 -4.75
CA ALA A 53 29.06 5.22 -5.68
C ALA A 53 29.13 5.62 -7.17
N GLN A 54 29.32 6.91 -7.50
CA GLN A 54 29.19 7.41 -8.87
C GLN A 54 30.18 8.51 -9.29
N TRP A 55 31.05 9.01 -8.41
CA TRP A 55 31.74 10.28 -8.63
C TRP A 55 33.26 10.17 -8.71
N ASP A 56 33.87 10.77 -9.73
CA ASP A 56 35.32 11.03 -9.79
C ASP A 56 35.67 12.14 -8.79
N ASP A 57 36.64 11.90 -7.92
CA ASP A 57 36.93 12.74 -6.74
C ASP A 57 37.38 14.18 -7.05
N ASN A 58 37.61 14.52 -8.33
CA ASN A 58 38.21 15.79 -8.74
C ASN A 58 37.23 16.95 -8.94
N SER A 59 35.92 16.71 -9.12
CA SER A 59 34.92 17.79 -9.24
C SER A 59 34.28 18.06 -7.87
N LYS A 60 34.57 19.24 -7.30
CA LYS A 60 34.13 19.65 -5.94
C LYS A 60 32.64 20.00 -5.84
N THR A 61 31.89 20.02 -6.96
CA THR A 61 30.49 20.46 -7.01
C THR A 61 29.57 19.34 -7.51
N LEU A 62 28.42 19.16 -6.85
CA LEU A 62 27.40 18.21 -7.30
C LEU A 62 26.69 18.80 -8.52
N PRO A 63 26.37 18.01 -9.57
CA PRO A 63 25.56 18.50 -10.67
C PRO A 63 24.19 18.94 -10.16
N VAL A 64 23.67 20.02 -10.74
CA VAL A 64 22.36 20.57 -10.37
C VAL A 64 21.27 19.51 -10.54
N TRP A 65 21.36 18.66 -11.57
CA TRP A 65 20.41 17.57 -11.79
C TRP A 65 20.37 16.54 -10.66
N ALA A 66 21.52 16.21 -10.06
CA ALA A 66 21.57 15.25 -8.96
C ALA A 66 20.93 15.84 -7.69
N THR A 67 21.12 17.14 -7.47
CA THR A 67 20.49 17.87 -6.36
C THR A 67 18.98 17.92 -6.55
N ALA A 68 18.50 18.29 -7.74
CA ALA A 68 17.08 18.31 -8.08
C ALA A 68 16.45 16.91 -7.96
N HIS A 69 17.15 15.86 -8.39
CA HIS A 69 16.69 14.47 -8.23
C HIS A 69 16.57 14.06 -6.76
N LEU A 70 17.54 14.42 -5.92
CA LEU A 70 17.47 14.16 -4.48
C LEU A 70 16.31 14.91 -3.82
N VAL A 71 16.09 16.18 -4.21
CA VAL A 71 14.93 16.97 -3.74
C VAL A 71 13.62 16.32 -4.20
N ALA A 72 13.52 15.87 -5.44
CA ALA A 72 12.35 15.14 -5.98
C ALA A 72 12.07 13.81 -5.25
N LEU A 73 13.11 13.06 -4.86
CA LEU A 73 12.97 11.83 -4.09
C LEU A 73 12.54 12.09 -2.64
N LYS A 74 13.04 13.18 -2.04
CA LYS A 74 12.81 13.53 -0.63
C LYS A 74 11.53 14.35 -0.42
N THR A 75 10.97 14.96 -1.45
CA THR A 75 9.64 15.59 -1.36
C THR A 75 8.58 14.52 -1.12
N ARG A 76 7.86 14.62 0.01
CA ARG A 76 6.81 13.65 0.41
C ARG A 76 5.43 14.29 0.51
N THR A 77 5.35 15.61 0.64
CA THR A 77 4.10 16.36 0.75
C THR A 77 3.93 17.32 -0.42
N PRO A 78 2.68 17.66 -0.79
CA PRO A 78 2.40 18.68 -1.81
C PRO A 78 2.99 20.05 -1.43
N GLN A 79 3.01 20.40 -0.15
CA GLN A 79 3.60 21.66 0.32
C GLN A 79 5.12 21.71 0.08
N GLN A 80 5.83 20.60 0.35
CA GLN A 80 7.27 20.51 0.08
C GLN A 80 7.57 20.57 -1.40
N ALA A 81 6.74 19.92 -2.24
CA ALA A 81 6.89 19.99 -3.68
C ALA A 81 6.64 21.42 -4.19
N ASN A 82 5.62 22.11 -3.67
CA ASN A 82 5.33 23.48 -4.06
C ASN A 82 6.44 24.47 -3.69
N SER A 83 7.03 24.38 -2.48
CA SER A 83 8.06 25.34 -2.06
C SER A 83 9.45 24.97 -2.56
N ARG A 84 9.91 23.74 -2.31
CA ARG A 84 11.32 23.37 -2.49
C ARG A 84 11.69 23.03 -3.92
N VAL A 85 10.78 22.43 -4.68
CA VAL A 85 11.04 22.08 -6.08
C VAL A 85 11.02 23.33 -6.92
N LEU A 86 10.04 24.22 -6.73
CA LEU A 86 10.00 25.50 -7.44
C LEU A 86 11.20 26.38 -7.11
N GLN A 87 11.59 26.50 -5.83
CA GLN A 87 12.78 27.30 -5.47
C GLN A 87 14.07 26.76 -6.08
N ALA A 88 14.22 25.43 -6.17
CA ALA A 88 15.41 24.83 -6.79
C ALA A 88 15.45 24.99 -8.32
N VAL A 89 14.34 25.37 -8.94
CA VAL A 89 14.14 25.35 -10.40
C VAL A 89 13.93 26.76 -10.96
N ALA A 90 13.40 27.70 -10.16
CA ALA A 90 13.14 29.08 -10.55
C ALA A 90 14.39 29.84 -11.01
N ASP A 91 15.58 29.44 -10.55
CA ASP A 91 16.84 30.05 -10.97
C ASP A 91 17.54 29.26 -12.09
N SER A 92 16.95 28.17 -12.59
CA SER A 92 17.60 27.28 -13.55
C SER A 92 17.01 27.41 -14.95
N ASN A 93 17.84 27.84 -15.90
CA ASN A 93 17.51 27.88 -17.34
C ASN A 93 17.72 26.53 -18.04
N ASP A 94 17.46 25.43 -17.33
CA ASP A 94 17.75 24.07 -17.81
C ASP A 94 16.45 23.28 -18.00
N ALA A 95 16.14 22.94 -19.25
CA ALA A 95 14.97 22.17 -19.67
C ALA A 95 14.86 20.84 -18.91
N SER A 96 15.99 20.19 -18.69
CA SER A 96 16.11 18.92 -17.98
C SER A 96 15.70 19.02 -16.50
N LEU A 97 16.02 20.12 -15.83
CA LEU A 97 15.61 20.39 -14.44
C LEU A 97 14.11 20.68 -14.34
N LEU A 98 13.57 21.45 -15.28
CA LEU A 98 12.15 21.74 -15.38
C LEU A 98 11.34 20.47 -15.62
N ILE A 99 11.83 19.52 -16.43
CA ILE A 99 11.18 18.20 -16.61
C ILE A 99 11.13 17.42 -15.29
N MET A 100 12.23 17.36 -14.52
CA MET A 100 12.24 16.68 -13.23
C MET A 100 11.31 17.35 -12.20
N ALA A 101 11.25 18.67 -12.23
CA ALA A 101 10.30 19.45 -11.45
C ALA A 101 8.87 19.06 -11.80
N SER A 102 8.55 19.03 -13.10
CA SER A 102 7.25 18.66 -13.64
C SER A 102 6.81 17.27 -13.21
N VAL A 103 7.69 16.26 -13.28
CA VAL A 103 7.40 14.90 -12.79
C VAL A 103 7.02 14.91 -11.31
N THR A 104 7.74 15.70 -10.52
CA THR A 104 7.50 15.79 -9.07
C THR A 104 6.18 16.51 -8.77
N LEU A 105 5.91 17.63 -9.42
CA LEU A 105 4.67 18.40 -9.28
C LEU A 105 3.46 17.59 -9.76
N ALA A 106 3.59 16.87 -10.88
CA ALA A 106 2.57 15.97 -11.42
C ALA A 106 2.26 14.82 -10.45
N ARG A 107 3.28 14.23 -9.81
CA ARG A 107 3.10 13.18 -8.79
C ARG A 107 2.20 13.63 -7.64
N PHE A 108 2.26 14.92 -7.27
CA PHE A 108 1.46 15.53 -6.20
C PHE A 108 0.17 16.19 -6.70
N GLY A 109 -0.08 16.23 -8.01
CA GLY A 109 -1.27 16.86 -8.60
C GLY A 109 -1.30 18.38 -8.46
N LEU A 110 -0.13 19.04 -8.44
CA LEU A 110 0.01 20.49 -8.30
C LEU A 110 -0.06 21.18 -9.66
N LEU A 111 -1.28 21.40 -10.16
CA LEU A 111 -1.52 21.88 -11.51
C LEU A 111 -1.03 23.32 -11.76
N LEU A 112 -1.23 24.24 -10.82
CA LEU A 112 -0.84 25.65 -10.97
C LEU A 112 0.70 25.81 -11.07
N PRO A 113 1.50 25.26 -10.12
CA PRO A 113 2.95 25.20 -10.25
C PRO A 113 3.43 24.56 -11.55
N LEU A 114 2.79 23.45 -11.95
CA LEU A 114 3.17 22.73 -13.15
C LEU A 114 2.94 23.57 -14.42
N GLN A 115 1.88 24.39 -14.44
CA GLN A 115 1.62 25.31 -15.55
C GLN A 115 2.68 26.41 -15.64
N GLN A 116 3.18 26.92 -14.50
CA GLN A 116 4.27 27.91 -14.46
C GLN A 116 5.58 27.29 -14.98
N VAL A 117 5.95 26.11 -14.48
CA VAL A 117 7.12 25.35 -14.94
C VAL A 117 7.04 25.06 -16.45
N LEU A 118 5.84 24.75 -16.96
CA LEU A 118 5.64 24.53 -18.39
C LEU A 118 5.83 25.81 -19.22
N GLN A 119 5.40 26.97 -18.70
CA GLN A 119 5.60 28.26 -19.38
C GLN A 119 7.09 28.61 -19.47
N GLU A 120 7.82 28.44 -18.38
CA GLU A 120 9.28 28.61 -18.34
C GLU A 120 9.95 27.61 -19.30
N PHE A 121 9.54 26.34 -19.29
CA PHE A 121 10.06 25.31 -20.19
C PHE A 121 9.88 25.66 -21.66
N VAL A 122 8.69 26.13 -22.07
CA VAL A 122 8.44 26.54 -23.46
C VAL A 122 9.30 27.75 -23.84
N SER A 123 9.56 28.67 -22.91
CA SER A 123 10.40 29.85 -23.17
C SER A 123 11.87 29.52 -23.46
N LEU A 124 12.35 28.32 -23.06
CA LEU A 124 13.72 27.88 -23.33
C LEU A 124 13.92 27.31 -24.75
N ASN A 125 12.86 27.22 -25.56
CA ASN A 125 12.86 26.57 -26.87
C ASN A 125 13.47 25.14 -26.86
N PRO A 126 12.87 24.21 -26.09
CA PRO A 126 13.41 22.88 -25.87
C PRO A 126 13.39 22.01 -27.12
N GLY A 127 14.26 21.01 -27.15
CA GLY A 127 14.35 20.04 -28.23
C GLY A 127 13.13 19.09 -28.31
N PRO A 128 13.00 18.32 -29.41
CA PRO A 128 11.88 17.41 -29.63
C PRO A 128 11.79 16.30 -28.57
N GLN A 129 12.93 15.79 -28.10
CA GLN A 129 12.97 14.74 -27.08
C GLN A 129 12.51 15.27 -25.72
N GLU A 130 12.95 16.47 -25.36
CA GLU A 130 12.57 17.14 -24.11
C GLU A 130 11.07 17.43 -24.07
N CYS A 131 10.49 17.90 -25.17
CA CYS A 131 9.05 18.09 -25.31
C CYS A 131 8.27 16.79 -25.10
N ASN A 132 8.73 15.70 -25.72
CA ASN A 132 8.13 14.37 -25.57
C ASN A 132 8.20 13.88 -24.10
N ILE A 133 9.33 14.07 -23.43
CA ILE A 133 9.48 13.67 -22.03
C ILE A 133 8.65 14.56 -21.09
N MET A 134 8.54 15.85 -21.39
CA MET A 134 7.66 16.77 -20.66
C MET A 134 6.18 16.35 -20.77
N LEU A 135 5.72 15.98 -21.98
CA LEU A 135 4.38 15.40 -22.18
C LEU A 135 4.18 14.11 -21.38
N GLN A 136 5.19 13.23 -21.34
CA GLN A 136 5.15 12.02 -20.51
C GLN A 136 5.09 12.36 -19.00
N ALA A 137 5.81 13.39 -18.55
CA ALA A 137 5.76 13.87 -17.18
C ALA A 137 4.35 14.37 -16.82
N ILE A 138 3.72 15.16 -17.69
CA ILE A 138 2.34 15.64 -17.51
C ILE A 138 1.36 14.46 -17.49
N ALA A 139 1.55 13.44 -18.34
CA ALA A 139 0.70 12.25 -18.38
C ALA A 139 0.72 11.43 -17.08
N THR A 140 1.73 11.62 -16.20
CA THR A 140 1.76 10.97 -14.87
C THR A 140 0.70 11.53 -13.89
N LEU A 141 0.04 12.64 -14.25
CA LEU A 141 -1.08 13.21 -13.48
C LEU A 141 -2.21 12.20 -13.32
N ARG A 142 -2.67 12.03 -12.08
CA ARG A 142 -3.69 11.02 -11.75
C ARG A 142 -5.09 11.38 -12.20
N THR A 143 -5.34 12.64 -12.50
CA THR A 143 -6.66 13.17 -12.85
C THR A 143 -6.49 14.11 -14.03
N SER A 144 -7.19 13.81 -15.12
CA SER A 144 -7.37 14.80 -16.17
C SER A 144 -8.30 15.91 -15.69
N SER A 145 -7.90 17.14 -15.96
CA SER A 145 -8.67 18.36 -15.75
C SER A 145 -8.57 19.26 -16.98
N PRO A 146 -9.46 20.25 -17.17
CA PRO A 146 -9.33 21.20 -18.27
C PRO A 146 -7.97 21.89 -18.33
N ALA A 147 -7.35 22.16 -17.17
CA ALA A 147 -6.00 22.73 -17.11
C ALA A 147 -4.93 21.77 -17.65
N THR A 148 -5.09 20.45 -17.45
CA THR A 148 -4.16 19.47 -18.04
C THR A 148 -4.32 19.36 -19.54
N GLU A 149 -5.55 19.48 -20.04
CA GLU A 149 -5.82 19.51 -21.48
C GLU A 149 -5.19 20.77 -22.10
N GLU A 150 -5.28 21.91 -21.44
CA GLU A 150 -4.64 23.15 -21.89
C GLU A 150 -3.11 23.01 -21.93
N MET A 151 -2.50 22.44 -20.89
CA MET A 151 -1.05 22.20 -20.84
C MET A 151 -0.58 21.29 -21.97
N VAL A 152 -1.29 20.17 -22.22
CA VAL A 152 -0.97 19.26 -23.33
C VAL A 152 -1.17 19.98 -24.67
N SER A 153 -2.29 20.69 -24.86
CA SER A 153 -2.59 21.42 -26.09
C SER A 153 -1.53 22.47 -26.41
N ARG A 154 -1.10 23.22 -25.39
CA ARG A 154 -0.07 24.26 -25.51
C ARG A 154 1.27 23.66 -25.93
N LEU A 155 1.69 22.57 -25.29
CA LEU A 155 2.96 21.91 -25.62
C LEU A 155 2.90 21.23 -27.00
N THR A 156 1.76 20.64 -27.40
CA THR A 156 1.60 20.09 -28.76
C THR A 156 1.56 21.18 -29.83
N ALA A 157 0.97 22.35 -29.54
CA ALA A 157 0.98 23.49 -30.45
C ALA A 157 2.41 24.02 -30.65
N PHE A 158 3.18 24.14 -29.57
CA PHE A 158 4.60 24.47 -29.62
C PHE A 158 5.40 23.47 -30.46
N MET A 159 5.20 22.17 -30.23
CA MET A 159 5.83 21.11 -31.03
C MET A 159 5.48 21.23 -32.52
N LYS A 160 4.23 21.54 -32.85
CA LYS A 160 3.78 21.70 -34.23
C LYS A 160 4.42 22.91 -34.91
N GLU A 161 4.54 24.04 -34.21
CA GLU A 161 5.23 25.24 -34.70
C GLU A 161 6.69 24.94 -35.07
N HIS A 162 7.33 24.05 -34.32
CA HIS A 162 8.71 23.62 -34.53
C HIS A 162 8.85 22.32 -35.35
N THR A 163 7.75 21.81 -35.93
CA THR A 163 7.72 20.56 -36.73
C THR A 163 8.20 19.30 -35.99
N TYR A 164 8.07 19.27 -34.66
CA TYR A 164 8.44 18.11 -33.85
C TYR A 164 7.36 17.02 -33.89
N SER A 165 7.78 15.76 -34.06
CA SER A 165 6.88 14.60 -34.04
C SER A 165 6.68 14.03 -32.63
N LEU A 166 5.52 13.41 -32.42
CA LEU A 166 5.20 12.72 -31.16
C LEU A 166 5.77 11.30 -31.15
N ASP A 167 6.54 10.98 -30.12
CA ASP A 167 7.06 9.64 -29.92
C ASP A 167 5.95 8.65 -29.58
N THR A 168 6.11 7.42 -30.05
CA THR A 168 5.15 6.33 -29.78
C THR A 168 5.00 6.07 -28.26
N THR A 169 6.07 6.26 -27.48
CA THR A 169 6.07 6.14 -26.01
C THR A 169 5.24 7.25 -25.35
N THR A 170 5.33 8.48 -25.85
CA THR A 170 4.54 9.63 -25.41
C THR A 170 3.07 9.43 -25.71
N VAL A 171 2.73 8.99 -26.94
CA VAL A 171 1.35 8.65 -27.34
C VAL A 171 0.77 7.59 -26.41
N ASN A 172 1.52 6.52 -26.13
CA ASN A 172 1.08 5.46 -25.22
C ASN A 172 0.82 5.94 -23.79
N SER A 173 1.58 6.93 -23.32
CA SER A 173 1.44 7.54 -22.00
C SER A 173 0.20 8.45 -21.93
N LEU A 174 -0.04 9.25 -22.97
CA LEU A 174 -1.23 10.10 -23.08
C LEU A 174 -2.54 9.29 -23.23
N LEU A 175 -2.45 8.10 -23.85
CA LEU A 175 -3.57 7.16 -23.99
C LEU A 175 -3.80 6.27 -22.75
N GLU A 176 -3.14 6.52 -21.62
CA GLU A 176 -3.46 5.79 -20.40
C GLU A 176 -4.87 6.13 -19.89
N PRO A 177 -5.70 5.13 -19.51
CA PRO A 177 -7.11 5.35 -19.18
C PRO A 177 -7.39 6.39 -18.09
N ARG A 178 -6.40 6.76 -17.27
CA ARG A 178 -6.56 7.74 -16.20
C ARG A 178 -6.40 9.19 -16.67
N PHE A 179 -5.67 9.41 -17.76
CA PHE A 179 -5.31 10.72 -18.28
C PHE A 179 -6.08 11.07 -19.56
N THR A 180 -6.48 10.06 -20.34
CA THR A 180 -7.14 10.25 -21.62
C THR A 180 -8.47 10.99 -21.53
N THR A 181 -8.62 12.03 -22.35
CA THR A 181 -9.86 12.78 -22.58
C THR A 181 -10.16 12.92 -24.07
N PRO A 182 -11.41 13.29 -24.46
CA PRO A 182 -11.77 13.48 -25.86
C PRO A 182 -10.83 14.47 -26.58
N VAL A 183 -10.44 15.56 -25.90
CA VAL A 183 -9.54 16.58 -26.46
C VAL A 183 -8.16 15.99 -26.75
N ILE A 184 -7.58 15.26 -25.79
CA ILE A 184 -6.27 14.62 -25.97
C ILE A 184 -6.30 13.59 -27.11
N ILE A 185 -7.38 12.81 -27.22
CA ILE A 185 -7.52 11.85 -28.33
C ILE A 185 -7.59 12.57 -29.67
N GLN A 186 -8.35 13.68 -29.76
CA GLN A 186 -8.43 14.47 -30.98
C GLN A 186 -7.08 15.10 -31.34
N LEU A 187 -6.31 15.55 -30.35
CA LEU A 187 -4.95 16.06 -30.57
C LEU A 187 -4.04 14.97 -31.12
N ILE A 188 -4.00 13.79 -30.48
CA ILE A 188 -3.20 12.65 -30.96
C ILE A 188 -3.62 12.26 -32.38
N ARG A 189 -4.92 12.23 -32.67
CA ARG A 189 -5.46 11.91 -34.01
C ARG A 189 -5.03 12.92 -35.07
N ARG A 190 -4.87 14.20 -34.71
CA ARG A 190 -4.42 15.26 -35.62
C ARG A 190 -2.92 15.19 -35.88
N GLU A 191 -2.14 14.91 -34.84
CA GLU A 191 -0.68 14.94 -34.90
C GLU A 191 -0.05 13.61 -35.33
N THR A 192 -0.75 12.49 -35.16
CA THR A 192 -0.24 11.17 -35.57
C THR A 192 -1.08 10.58 -36.69
N SER A 193 -0.45 10.33 -37.83
CA SER A 193 -1.05 9.55 -38.90
C SER A 193 -1.40 8.17 -38.37
N PHE A 194 -2.69 7.79 -38.45
CA PHE A 194 -3.13 6.44 -38.08
C PHE A 194 -2.32 5.33 -38.77
N LYS A 195 -1.83 5.60 -40.00
CA LYS A 195 -1.02 4.67 -40.79
C LYS A 195 0.35 4.38 -40.19
N GLU A 196 0.86 5.21 -39.28
CA GLU A 196 2.17 5.06 -38.65
C GLU A 196 2.08 4.56 -37.20
N MET A 197 0.89 4.61 -36.60
CA MET A 197 0.70 4.26 -35.19
C MET A 197 0.89 2.76 -34.94
N GLN A 198 1.71 2.35 -33.98
CA GLN A 198 1.88 0.92 -33.64
C GLN A 198 0.58 0.23 -33.18
N THR A 199 0.48 -1.10 -33.37
CA THR A 199 -0.69 -1.90 -32.96
C THR A 199 -1.00 -1.82 -31.46
N SER A 200 0.03 -1.65 -30.62
CA SER A 200 -0.13 -1.43 -29.18
C SER A 200 -0.84 -0.11 -28.87
N SER A 201 -0.52 0.94 -29.62
CA SER A 201 -1.10 2.28 -29.45
C SER A 201 -2.55 2.30 -29.95
N LEU A 202 -2.85 1.65 -31.08
CA LEU A 202 -4.22 1.47 -31.57
C LEU A 202 -5.11 0.71 -30.55
N ASN A 203 -4.59 -0.34 -29.93
CA ASN A 203 -5.30 -1.08 -28.88
C ASN A 203 -5.63 -0.20 -27.66
N ARG A 204 -4.72 0.71 -27.27
CA ARG A 204 -4.98 1.68 -26.20
C ARG A 204 -6.02 2.72 -26.62
N LEU A 205 -5.94 3.20 -27.86
CA LEU A 205 -6.90 4.13 -28.45
C LEU A 205 -8.32 3.53 -28.47
N LEU A 206 -8.45 2.25 -28.84
CA LEU A 206 -9.73 1.52 -28.80
C LEU A 206 -10.31 1.44 -27.38
N ARG A 207 -9.46 1.16 -26.37
CA ARG A 207 -9.88 1.17 -24.95
C ARG A 207 -10.30 2.56 -24.47
N ALA A 208 -9.63 3.59 -24.97
CA ALA A 208 -9.98 4.98 -24.69
C ALA A 208 -11.36 5.35 -25.26
N TYR A 209 -11.63 5.05 -26.54
CA TYR A 209 -12.93 5.34 -27.16
C TYR A 209 -14.08 4.56 -26.53
N THR A 210 -13.88 3.28 -26.21
CA THR A 210 -14.89 2.47 -25.52
C THR A 210 -15.23 3.02 -24.13
N LYS A 211 -14.24 3.55 -23.40
CA LYS A 211 -14.45 4.22 -22.11
C LYS A 211 -15.23 5.53 -22.24
N LEU A 212 -15.00 6.29 -23.31
CA LEU A 212 -15.71 7.55 -23.60
C LEU A 212 -17.08 7.34 -24.26
N ALA A 213 -17.46 6.09 -24.53
CA ALA A 213 -18.69 5.72 -25.25
C ALA A 213 -18.80 6.27 -26.68
N ASP A 214 -17.67 6.62 -27.33
CA ASP A 214 -17.63 7.01 -28.74
C ASP A 214 -17.54 5.76 -29.63
N LYS A 215 -18.71 5.24 -30.02
CA LYS A 215 -18.83 4.01 -30.81
C LYS A 215 -18.32 4.16 -32.23
N ALA A 216 -18.41 5.36 -32.83
CA ALA A 216 -18.02 5.57 -34.22
C ALA A 216 -16.50 5.46 -34.36
N SER A 217 -15.77 6.22 -33.54
CA SER A 217 -14.30 6.21 -33.55
C SER A 217 -13.72 4.86 -33.08
N ALA A 218 -14.40 4.16 -32.16
CA ALA A 218 -14.01 2.81 -31.77
C ALA A 218 -14.09 1.81 -32.94
N LYS A 219 -15.17 1.87 -33.74
CA LYS A 219 -15.32 1.02 -34.94
C LYS A 219 -14.28 1.33 -36.00
N GLU A 220 -14.00 2.60 -36.24
CA GLU A 220 -12.96 3.04 -37.18
C GLU A 220 -11.58 2.50 -36.76
N THR A 221 -11.23 2.64 -35.48
CA THR A 221 -9.96 2.14 -34.92
C THR A 221 -9.87 0.61 -35.01
N LEU A 222 -10.99 -0.09 -34.78
CA LEU A 222 -11.06 -1.55 -34.90
C LEU A 222 -10.82 -2.01 -36.34
N ALA A 223 -11.49 -1.38 -37.32
CA ALA A 223 -11.33 -1.70 -38.73
C ALA A 223 -9.88 -1.51 -39.21
N GLN A 224 -9.18 -0.48 -38.72
CA GLN A 224 -7.76 -0.27 -39.01
C GLN A 224 -6.84 -1.31 -38.35
N LEU A 225 -7.21 -1.80 -37.16
CA LEU A 225 -6.45 -2.84 -36.48
C LEU A 225 -6.62 -4.18 -37.20
N GLU A 226 -7.84 -4.48 -37.65
CA GLU A 226 -8.17 -5.65 -38.47
C GLU A 226 -7.44 -5.63 -39.82
N SER A 227 -7.44 -4.49 -40.52
CA SER A 227 -6.73 -4.38 -41.80
C SER A 227 -5.23 -4.62 -41.65
N ARG A 228 -4.59 -4.12 -40.59
CA ARG A 228 -3.17 -4.43 -40.32
C ARG A 228 -2.91 -5.89 -39.99
N ASN A 229 -3.80 -6.53 -39.23
CA ASN A 229 -3.65 -7.94 -38.90
C ASN A 229 -3.78 -8.83 -40.15
N GLN A 230 -4.62 -8.44 -41.11
CA GLN A 230 -4.75 -9.14 -42.39
C GLN A 230 -3.46 -9.05 -43.23
N HIS A 231 -2.77 -7.91 -43.21
CA HIS A 231 -1.50 -7.74 -43.95
C HIS A 231 -0.30 -8.37 -43.25
N SER A 232 -0.35 -8.56 -41.92
CA SER A 232 0.72 -9.21 -41.16
C SER A 232 0.59 -10.74 -41.09
N ALA A 233 -0.51 -11.30 -41.58
CA ALA A 233 -0.74 -12.74 -41.60
C ALA A 233 0.15 -13.41 -42.66
N VAL A 234 1.39 -13.74 -42.29
CA VAL A 234 2.22 -14.69 -43.04
C VAL A 234 1.45 -16.03 -43.11
N PRO A 235 1.20 -16.62 -44.29
CA PRO A 235 0.25 -17.74 -44.45
C PRO A 235 0.57 -19.05 -43.70
N ASN A 236 1.64 -19.14 -42.90
CA ASN A 236 2.17 -20.41 -42.39
C ASN A 236 2.23 -20.57 -40.87
N GLN A 237 1.60 -19.70 -40.07
CA GLN A 237 1.49 -19.92 -38.62
C GLN A 237 0.03 -20.08 -38.19
N ARG A 238 -0.33 -21.31 -37.80
CA ARG A 238 -1.62 -21.64 -37.18
C ARG A 238 -1.78 -20.80 -35.89
N PRO A 239 -2.86 -20.01 -35.75
CA PRO A 239 -3.03 -19.13 -34.59
C PRO A 239 -3.43 -19.93 -33.35
N SER A 240 -2.54 -19.97 -32.36
CA SER A 240 -2.86 -20.41 -31.00
C SER A 240 -3.20 -19.21 -30.11
N SER A 241 -4.49 -19.06 -29.80
CA SER A 241 -5.14 -18.31 -28.71
C SER A 241 -6.00 -17.10 -29.13
N PRO A 242 -7.32 -17.09 -28.83
CA PRO A 242 -8.17 -15.93 -28.97
C PRO A 242 -8.16 -15.09 -27.68
N THR A 243 -7.66 -13.86 -27.74
CA THR A 243 -7.88 -12.88 -26.67
C THR A 243 -8.34 -11.57 -27.33
N ILE A 244 -9.48 -11.02 -26.87
CA ILE A 244 -10.04 -9.66 -27.17
C ILE A 244 -11.33 -9.60 -28.04
N SER A 245 -11.97 -10.70 -28.48
CA SER A 245 -13.27 -10.57 -29.19
C SER A 245 -14.52 -10.44 -28.29
N THR A 246 -14.42 -10.52 -26.97
CA THR A 246 -15.61 -10.66 -26.09
C THR A 246 -16.19 -9.39 -25.46
N SER A 247 -15.64 -8.19 -25.69
CA SER A 247 -16.13 -6.98 -24.98
C SER A 247 -16.99 -6.01 -25.77
N LEU A 248 -17.24 -6.25 -27.07
CA LEU A 248 -18.00 -5.33 -27.93
C LEU A 248 -19.39 -5.84 -28.35
N SER A 249 -19.70 -7.12 -28.19
CA SER A 249 -21.00 -7.71 -28.58
C SER A 249 -22.05 -7.80 -27.46
N ASP A 250 -21.70 -7.55 -26.20
CA ASP A 250 -22.50 -8.02 -25.05
C ASP A 250 -23.52 -7.01 -24.46
N LYS A 251 -24.06 -6.08 -25.27
CA LYS A 251 -25.08 -5.12 -24.79
C LYS A 251 -26.32 -4.96 -25.67
N SER A 252 -26.56 -5.83 -26.66
CA SER A 252 -27.76 -5.75 -27.50
C SER A 252 -28.51 -7.08 -27.74
N SER A 253 -28.54 -7.97 -26.74
CA SER A 253 -29.33 -9.21 -26.82
C SER A 253 -29.90 -9.64 -25.46
N LEU A 254 -30.99 -8.99 -25.04
CA LEU A 254 -31.84 -9.45 -23.94
C LEU A 254 -33.23 -9.80 -24.46
N LYS A 255 -33.26 -10.89 -25.24
CA LYS A 255 -34.43 -11.77 -25.42
C LYS A 255 -33.90 -13.19 -25.61
N ARG A 256 -33.87 -13.99 -24.53
CA ARG A 256 -34.01 -15.44 -24.65
C ARG A 256 -34.46 -16.10 -23.36
N ASP A 257 -35.25 -17.14 -23.60
CA ASP A 257 -36.15 -17.88 -22.73
C ASP A 257 -35.52 -18.62 -21.54
N PRO A 258 -36.31 -18.94 -20.50
CA PRO A 258 -35.87 -19.69 -19.34
C PRO A 258 -36.31 -21.17 -19.44
N ARG A 259 -35.41 -22.05 -19.87
CA ARG A 259 -35.45 -23.48 -19.51
C ARG A 259 -34.03 -24.04 -19.50
N THR A 260 -33.44 -24.18 -18.31
CA THR A 260 -32.87 -25.42 -17.75
C THR A 260 -32.08 -25.11 -16.48
N SER A 261 -32.40 -25.90 -15.45
CA SER A 261 -31.95 -25.92 -14.06
C SER A 261 -30.50 -26.34 -13.84
N LEU A 262 -29.87 -25.90 -12.73
CA LEU A 262 -29.49 -26.77 -11.61
C LEU A 262 -28.82 -26.01 -10.43
N HIS A 263 -29.30 -26.34 -9.23
CA HIS A 263 -28.77 -26.14 -7.87
C HIS A 263 -28.43 -24.73 -7.34
N ARG A 264 -29.45 -24.13 -6.69
CA ARG A 264 -29.32 -23.13 -5.62
C ARG A 264 -30.03 -23.66 -4.37
N PRO A 265 -29.48 -23.52 -3.15
CA PRO A 265 -30.11 -24.01 -1.93
C PRO A 265 -31.41 -23.24 -1.61
N PRO A 266 -32.36 -23.86 -0.89
CA PRO A 266 -33.73 -23.37 -0.80
C PRO A 266 -33.82 -22.07 -0.02
N ALA A 267 -34.39 -21.05 -0.66
CA ALA A 267 -34.89 -19.88 0.03
C ALA A 267 -36.08 -20.29 0.91
N PRO A 268 -36.22 -19.76 2.14
CA PRO A 268 -37.38 -20.05 2.96
C PRO A 268 -38.63 -19.39 2.34
N TYR A 269 -39.56 -20.27 1.95
CA TYR A 269 -41.01 -20.11 1.92
C TYR A 269 -41.58 -18.70 1.65
N LEU A 270 -41.94 -18.44 0.39
CA LEU A 270 -43.09 -17.63 0.03
C LEU A 270 -43.83 -18.31 -1.14
N SER A 271 -44.54 -19.39 -0.85
CA SER A 271 -45.62 -19.85 -1.72
C SER A 271 -46.65 -20.66 -0.93
N THR A 272 -47.70 -19.98 -0.49
CA THR A 272 -49.04 -20.56 -0.41
C THR A 272 -49.99 -19.51 -0.94
N ARG A 273 -50.50 -19.79 -2.13
CA ARG A 273 -51.47 -19.00 -2.86
C ARG A 273 -52.84 -19.56 -2.51
N THR A 274 -53.49 -18.99 -1.50
CA THR A 274 -54.95 -19.08 -1.31
C THR A 274 -55.43 -17.84 -0.56
N SER A 275 -56.22 -17.02 -1.25
CA SER A 275 -57.34 -16.21 -0.77
C SER A 275 -57.29 -15.68 0.67
N PHE A 276 -56.99 -14.39 0.83
CA PHE A 276 -57.91 -13.31 1.20
C PHE A 276 -57.10 -12.02 1.13
N ALA A 277 -57.67 -10.95 0.57
CA ALA A 277 -57.04 -9.64 0.44
C ALA A 277 -56.86 -8.96 1.80
N GLN A 278 -56.07 -9.55 2.70
CA GLN A 278 -55.60 -8.87 3.88
C GLN A 278 -54.45 -7.97 3.44
N SER A 279 -54.66 -6.65 3.58
CA SER A 279 -53.59 -5.67 3.45
C SER A 279 -52.38 -6.15 4.24
N PRO A 280 -51.17 -6.25 3.64
CA PRO A 280 -50.00 -6.79 4.32
C PRO A 280 -49.80 -6.01 5.61
N ALA A 281 -49.80 -6.72 6.74
CA ALA A 281 -49.59 -6.12 8.04
C ALA A 281 -48.34 -5.22 8.00
N PRO A 282 -48.36 -4.04 8.62
CA PRO A 282 -47.21 -3.14 8.58
C PRO A 282 -45.96 -3.89 9.05
N PRO A 283 -44.83 -3.76 8.31
CA PRO A 283 -43.63 -4.53 8.61
C PRO A 283 -43.17 -4.24 10.04
N ARG A 284 -42.88 -5.30 10.81
CA ARG A 284 -42.38 -5.15 12.17
C ARG A 284 -41.01 -4.47 12.13
N LEU A 285 -40.69 -3.69 13.17
CA LEU A 285 -39.41 -2.99 13.28
C LEU A 285 -38.22 -3.94 13.06
N GLN A 286 -38.29 -5.16 13.58
CA GLN A 286 -37.24 -6.18 13.46
C GLN A 286 -37.01 -6.61 12.00
N ASP A 287 -38.08 -6.91 11.25
CA ASP A 287 -38.00 -7.31 9.84
C ASP A 287 -37.36 -6.20 9.00
N TRP A 288 -37.70 -4.96 9.32
CA TRP A 288 -37.14 -3.80 8.64
C TRP A 288 -35.67 -3.55 9.00
N THR A 289 -35.28 -3.64 10.27
CA THR A 289 -33.87 -3.58 10.68
C THR A 289 -33.07 -4.71 10.02
N HIS A 290 -33.65 -5.90 9.86
CA HIS A 290 -33.03 -7.01 9.14
C HIS A 290 -32.87 -6.71 7.64
N ALA A 291 -33.90 -6.15 6.99
CA ALA A 291 -33.84 -5.74 5.59
C ALA A 291 -32.77 -4.67 5.36
N LEU A 292 -32.62 -3.71 6.28
CA LEU A 292 -31.52 -2.75 6.27
C LEU A 292 -30.16 -3.44 6.46
N HIS A 293 -30.05 -4.43 7.34
CA HIS A 293 -28.80 -5.16 7.54
C HIS A 293 -28.34 -5.91 6.28
N HIS A 294 -29.27 -6.58 5.59
CA HIS A 294 -28.99 -7.20 4.28
C HIS A 294 -28.57 -6.17 3.24
N SER A 295 -29.30 -5.06 3.20
CA SER A 295 -28.99 -3.92 2.35
C SER A 295 -27.59 -3.35 2.62
N VAL A 296 -27.10 -3.40 3.87
CA VAL A 296 -25.73 -2.98 4.20
C VAL A 296 -24.67 -3.86 3.55
N ARG A 297 -24.89 -5.17 3.49
CA ARG A 297 -23.96 -6.14 2.87
C ARG A 297 -23.91 -6.03 1.35
N ASP A 298 -24.97 -5.50 0.74
CA ASP A 298 -24.99 -5.24 -0.70
C ASP A 298 -24.19 -3.97 -1.07
N MET A 299 -22.93 -4.18 -1.44
CA MET A 299 -22.03 -3.12 -1.90
C MET A 299 -22.39 -2.55 -3.29
N SER A 300 -23.25 -3.23 -4.06
CA SER A 300 -23.74 -2.72 -5.35
C SER A 300 -24.77 -1.60 -5.17
N MET A 301 -25.45 -1.57 -4.02
CA MET A 301 -26.46 -0.57 -3.74
C MET A 301 -25.83 0.79 -3.39
N SER A 302 -26.22 1.81 -4.17
CA SER A 302 -25.79 3.19 -3.94
C SER A 302 -26.24 3.73 -2.58
N VAL A 303 -25.43 4.63 -2.01
CA VAL A 303 -25.72 5.31 -0.73
C VAL A 303 -27.09 6.00 -0.78
N ARG A 304 -27.44 6.65 -1.90
CA ARG A 304 -28.76 7.29 -2.07
C ARG A 304 -29.91 6.30 -2.00
N ARG A 305 -29.78 5.10 -2.58
CA ARG A 305 -30.81 4.05 -2.50
C ARG A 305 -30.91 3.47 -1.10
N PHE A 306 -29.77 3.19 -0.46
CA PHE A 306 -29.73 2.76 0.95
C PHE A 306 -30.41 3.78 1.88
N MET A 307 -30.09 5.06 1.73
CA MET A 307 -30.71 6.11 2.55
C MET A 307 -32.18 6.32 2.23
N ARG A 308 -32.62 6.16 0.97
CA ARG A 308 -34.05 6.18 0.65
C ARG A 308 -34.80 5.04 1.33
N LEU A 309 -34.24 3.83 1.38
CA LEU A 309 -34.84 2.71 2.11
C LEU A 309 -34.98 3.02 3.61
N PHE A 310 -33.98 3.67 4.21
CA PHE A 310 -34.07 4.11 5.60
C PHE A 310 -35.15 5.17 5.83
N HIS A 311 -35.14 6.27 5.06
CA HIS A 311 -36.08 7.38 5.26
C HIS A 311 -37.52 7.04 4.87
N LYS A 312 -37.73 6.12 3.92
CA LYS A 312 -39.07 5.69 3.50
C LYS A 312 -39.95 5.24 4.68
N HIS A 313 -39.33 4.67 5.72
CA HIS A 313 -40.06 4.13 6.87
C HIS A 313 -39.91 4.96 8.16
N VAL A 314 -38.92 5.86 8.23
CA VAL A 314 -38.70 6.77 9.38
C VAL A 314 -39.39 8.13 9.16
N GLY A 315 -39.74 8.47 7.92
CA GLY A 315 -40.29 9.77 7.53
C GLY A 315 -41.68 10.08 8.10
N ARG A 316 -41.98 11.38 8.24
CA ARG A 316 -43.22 11.93 8.83
C ARG A 316 -44.50 11.61 8.07
N THR A 317 -44.41 11.19 6.82
CA THR A 317 -45.57 11.03 5.92
C THR A 317 -46.18 9.64 5.92
N SER A 318 -45.58 8.66 6.62
CA SER A 318 -46.13 7.31 6.71
C SER A 318 -47.04 7.17 7.93
N ILE A 319 -48.27 6.74 7.70
CA ILE A 319 -49.31 6.47 8.73
C ILE A 319 -48.79 5.50 9.82
N HIS A 320 -47.77 4.69 9.52
CA HIS A 320 -47.09 3.83 10.47
C HIS A 320 -45.65 4.30 10.71
N ARG A 321 -45.49 5.28 11.61
CA ARG A 321 -44.18 5.82 11.98
C ARG A 321 -43.41 4.80 12.82
N ILE A 322 -42.52 4.06 12.18
CA ILE A 322 -41.60 3.16 12.89
C ILE A 322 -40.53 4.02 13.56
N GLN A 323 -40.51 4.04 14.90
CA GLN A 323 -39.43 4.70 15.62
C GLN A 323 -38.14 3.89 15.48
N PRO A 324 -37.05 4.47 14.96
CA PRO A 324 -35.79 3.76 14.81
C PRO A 324 -35.20 3.40 16.18
N SER A 325 -34.83 2.15 16.38
CA SER A 325 -34.11 1.69 17.58
C SER A 325 -32.60 1.93 17.48
N THR A 326 -31.88 1.75 18.59
CA THR A 326 -30.40 1.76 18.63
C THR A 326 -29.80 0.80 17.61
N ALA A 327 -30.38 -0.40 17.45
CA ALA A 327 -29.95 -1.38 16.45
C ALA A 327 -30.12 -0.84 15.01
N THR A 328 -31.24 -0.17 14.72
CA THR A 328 -31.46 0.46 13.41
C THR A 328 -30.41 1.54 13.14
N TYR A 329 -30.17 2.46 14.07
CA TYR A 329 -29.13 3.48 13.89
C TYR A 329 -27.75 2.85 13.70
N THR A 330 -27.43 1.81 14.46
CA THR A 330 -26.16 1.08 14.35
C THR A 330 -25.96 0.48 12.97
N VAL A 331 -27.00 -0.18 12.41
CA VAL A 331 -26.95 -0.75 11.05
C VAL A 331 -26.73 0.36 10.01
N VAL A 332 -27.42 1.50 10.15
CA VAL A 332 -27.27 2.64 9.23
C VAL A 332 -25.87 3.24 9.30
N MET A 333 -25.37 3.52 10.51
CA MET A 333 -24.01 4.06 10.71
C MET A 333 -22.94 3.12 10.14
N ARG A 334 -23.02 1.82 10.44
CA ARG A 334 -22.10 0.81 9.88
C ARG A 334 -22.18 0.76 8.36
N GLY A 335 -23.40 0.78 7.80
CA GLY A 335 -23.62 0.80 6.36
C GLY A 335 -23.00 1.99 5.65
N LEU A 336 -23.01 3.16 6.31
CA LEU A 336 -22.40 4.39 5.81
C LEU A 336 -20.88 4.39 5.96
N VAL A 337 -20.36 3.86 7.07
CA VAL A 337 -18.92 3.66 7.28
C VAL A 337 -18.33 2.71 6.23
N ILE A 338 -18.98 1.57 5.99
CA ILE A 338 -18.55 0.56 4.99
C ILE A 338 -18.54 1.16 3.57
N ARG A 339 -19.52 2.03 3.25
CA ARG A 339 -19.60 2.74 1.96
C ARG A 339 -18.69 3.97 1.88
N ASN A 340 -17.81 4.18 2.86
CA ASN A 340 -16.86 5.28 2.93
C ASN A 340 -17.53 6.67 2.91
N VAL A 341 -18.67 6.83 3.59
CA VAL A 341 -19.37 8.11 3.80
C VAL A 341 -19.49 8.43 5.30
N PRO A 342 -18.36 8.56 6.02
CA PRO A 342 -18.35 8.67 7.48
C PRO A 342 -19.01 9.96 8.00
N ARG A 343 -18.98 11.06 7.23
CA ARG A 343 -19.65 12.32 7.61
C ARG A 343 -21.17 12.18 7.70
N LEU A 344 -21.78 11.35 6.85
CA LEU A 344 -23.21 11.07 6.92
C LEU A 344 -23.51 10.17 8.12
N ALA A 345 -22.64 9.19 8.39
CA ALA A 345 -22.73 8.36 9.60
C ALA A 345 -22.67 9.22 10.86
N LEU A 346 -21.81 10.25 10.89
CA LEU A 346 -21.70 11.19 12.01
C LEU A 346 -23.00 11.98 12.26
N ARG A 347 -23.79 12.28 11.22
CA ARG A 347 -25.12 12.89 11.40
C ARG A 347 -26.07 11.94 12.13
N TYR A 348 -26.07 10.66 11.76
CA TYR A 348 -26.88 9.64 12.43
C TYR A 348 -26.41 9.33 13.84
N TRP A 349 -25.10 9.42 14.09
CA TRP A 349 -24.55 9.35 15.44
C TRP A 349 -25.11 10.47 16.34
N LYS A 350 -25.11 11.72 15.85
CA LYS A 350 -25.69 12.86 16.58
C LYS A 350 -27.19 12.68 16.82
N LEU A 351 -27.94 12.16 15.84
CA LEU A 351 -29.37 11.85 16.01
C LEU A 351 -29.60 10.76 17.05
N LEU A 352 -28.78 9.71 17.08
CA LEU A 352 -28.86 8.67 18.11
C LEU A 352 -28.61 9.27 19.50
N LEU A 353 -27.59 10.12 19.66
CA LEU A 353 -27.31 10.80 20.92
C LEU A 353 -28.46 11.71 21.38
N GLN A 354 -29.11 12.42 20.45
CA GLN A 354 -30.26 13.28 20.74
C GLN A 354 -31.53 12.51 21.08
N SER A 355 -31.67 11.27 20.57
CA SER A 355 -32.87 10.46 20.80
C SER A 355 -33.02 9.96 22.24
N GLY A 356 -31.95 10.00 23.04
CA GLY A 356 -31.95 9.46 24.40
C GLY A 356 -32.05 7.93 24.48
N LEU A 357 -32.02 7.23 23.33
CA LEU A 357 -32.04 5.77 23.29
C LEU A 357 -30.82 5.17 24.02
N PRO A 358 -30.97 4.02 24.68
CA PRO A 358 -29.86 3.36 25.36
C PRO A 358 -28.75 3.02 24.35
N MET A 359 -27.51 3.34 24.71
CA MET A 359 -26.35 3.10 23.88
C MET A 359 -25.82 1.69 24.15
N ASP A 360 -25.70 0.86 23.11
CA ASP A 360 -25.02 -0.42 23.22
C ASP A 360 -23.56 -0.33 22.71
N SER A 361 -22.77 -1.38 22.98
CA SER A 361 -21.36 -1.45 22.58
C SER A 361 -21.16 -1.37 21.06
N ARG A 362 -22.09 -1.89 20.27
CA ARG A 362 -22.02 -1.90 18.80
C ARG A 362 -22.32 -0.52 18.20
N ALA A 363 -23.28 0.19 18.77
CA ALA A 363 -23.66 1.55 18.43
C ALA A 363 -22.54 2.52 18.77
N LEU A 364 -21.96 2.40 19.97
CA LEU A 364 -20.80 3.19 20.39
C LEU A 364 -19.61 2.97 19.45
N THR A 365 -19.29 1.71 19.14
CA THR A 365 -18.23 1.35 18.20
C THR A 365 -18.46 1.98 16.82
N ALA A 366 -19.67 1.88 16.28
CA ALA A 366 -20.02 2.47 14.99
C ALA A 366 -19.92 4.01 15.00
N GLY A 367 -20.33 4.65 16.10
CA GLY A 367 -20.19 6.09 16.32
C GLY A 367 -18.73 6.54 16.37
N ILE A 368 -17.89 5.84 17.13
CA ILE A 368 -16.45 6.10 17.23
C ILE A 368 -15.78 5.89 15.88
N GLN A 369 -16.11 4.84 15.13
CA GLN A 369 -15.63 4.64 13.77
C GLN A 369 -15.99 5.81 12.86
N ALA A 370 -17.24 6.30 12.93
CA ALA A 370 -17.69 7.45 12.16
C ALA A 370 -16.92 8.74 12.51
N LEU A 371 -16.65 8.99 13.80
CA LEU A 371 -15.85 10.11 14.27
C LEU A 371 -14.40 10.03 13.77
N VAL A 372 -13.74 8.89 13.99
CA VAL A 372 -12.34 8.67 13.55
C VAL A 372 -12.22 8.86 12.05
N LEU A 373 -13.06 8.18 11.26
CA LEU A 373 -13.03 8.25 9.80
C LEU A 373 -13.47 9.61 9.24
N SER A 374 -14.17 10.44 10.02
CA SER A 374 -14.49 11.83 9.66
C SER A 374 -13.35 12.81 9.97
N GLY A 375 -12.25 12.35 10.58
CA GLY A 375 -11.12 13.20 10.95
C GLY A 375 -11.22 13.82 12.34
N GLU A 376 -12.08 13.29 13.22
CA GLU A 376 -12.29 13.76 14.60
C GLU A 376 -11.79 12.73 15.65
N PRO A 377 -10.50 12.34 15.65
CA PRO A 377 -9.97 11.33 16.57
C PRO A 377 -10.03 11.76 18.04
N HIS A 378 -9.85 13.05 18.33
CA HIS A 378 -9.92 13.60 19.69
C HIS A 378 -11.33 13.49 20.27
N THR A 379 -12.36 13.85 19.48
CA THR A 379 -13.77 13.67 19.86
C THR A 379 -14.11 12.20 20.03
N ALA A 380 -13.53 11.32 19.22
CA ALA A 380 -13.72 9.88 19.33
C ALA A 380 -13.22 9.32 20.66
N ILE A 381 -12.02 9.72 21.11
CA ILE A 381 -11.46 9.32 22.42
C ILE A 381 -12.27 9.93 23.57
N ALA A 382 -12.64 11.22 23.48
CA ALA A 382 -13.47 11.86 24.50
C ALA A 382 -14.85 11.18 24.61
N THR A 383 -15.43 10.76 23.48
CA THR A 383 -16.69 10.00 23.43
C THR A 383 -16.52 8.62 24.04
N LEU A 384 -15.44 7.90 23.69
CA LEU A 384 -15.12 6.60 24.27
C LEU A 384 -15.04 6.68 25.80
N GLU A 385 -14.35 7.69 26.33
CA GLU A 385 -14.23 7.90 27.77
C GLU A 385 -15.56 8.31 28.43
N ALA A 386 -16.38 9.10 27.75
CA ALA A 386 -17.66 9.54 28.28
C ALA A 386 -18.70 8.39 28.40
N PHE A 387 -18.58 7.34 27.59
CA PHE A 387 -19.55 6.23 27.56
C PHE A 387 -19.02 4.94 28.23
N CYS A 388 -17.71 4.76 28.33
CA CYS A 388 -17.12 3.54 28.87
C CYS A 388 -16.60 3.76 30.30
N SER A 389 -17.19 3.05 31.27
CA SER A 389 -16.63 2.94 32.62
C SER A 389 -15.89 1.61 32.79
N ARG A 390 -14.85 1.62 33.64
CA ARG A 390 -14.24 0.39 34.14
C ARG A 390 -15.06 -0.13 35.33
N ALA A 391 -15.40 -1.41 35.30
CA ALA A 391 -16.19 -2.08 36.34
C ALA A 391 -15.53 -2.04 37.74
N ASP A 392 -14.20 -2.02 37.80
CA ASP A 392 -13.45 -2.07 39.08
C ASP A 392 -13.36 -0.71 39.79
N SER A 393 -13.73 0.41 39.16
CA SER A 393 -13.69 1.73 39.78
C SER A 393 -15.00 2.03 40.52
N MET A 394 -15.52 1.06 41.28
CA MET A 394 -16.69 1.24 42.14
C MET A 394 -16.42 2.23 43.30
N ASP A 395 -15.15 2.50 43.62
CA ASP A 395 -14.78 3.28 44.81
C ASP A 395 -14.75 4.80 44.60
N LEU A 396 -14.94 5.30 43.37
CA LEU A 396 -14.99 6.74 43.11
C LEU A 396 -16.22 7.10 42.28
N PRO A 397 -17.26 7.73 42.88
CA PRO A 397 -18.38 8.26 42.13
C PRO A 397 -17.85 9.34 41.18
N SER A 398 -17.75 9.02 39.91
CA SER A 398 -17.34 9.99 38.90
C SER A 398 -18.38 11.14 38.89
N PRO A 399 -18.01 12.40 39.17
CA PRO A 399 -18.98 13.45 39.56
C PRO A 399 -19.90 13.98 38.44
N ARG A 400 -19.95 13.34 37.27
CA ARG A 400 -20.59 13.90 36.06
C ARG A 400 -21.39 12.91 35.22
N TRP A 401 -21.76 11.75 35.76
CA TRP A 401 -22.80 10.96 35.09
C TRP A 401 -24.09 11.78 35.14
N THR A 402 -24.46 12.33 33.98
CA THR A 402 -25.81 12.84 33.78
C THR A 402 -26.74 11.68 34.09
N ILE A 403 -27.53 11.87 35.15
CA ILE A 403 -28.44 10.90 35.74
C ILE A 403 -29.15 10.10 34.62
N GLY A 404 -28.92 8.79 34.57
CA GLY A 404 -29.65 7.87 33.68
C GLY A 404 -28.86 7.16 32.57
N ARG A 405 -27.53 7.28 32.46
CA ARG A 405 -26.77 6.51 31.45
C ARG A 405 -26.08 5.30 32.04
N THR A 406 -26.42 4.11 31.54
CA THR A 406 -25.71 2.86 31.85
C THR A 406 -24.34 2.86 31.16
N PRO A 407 -23.24 2.61 31.88
CA PRO A 407 -21.91 2.53 31.28
C PRO A 407 -21.85 1.37 30.26
N VAL A 408 -21.22 1.63 29.12
CA VAL A 408 -21.10 0.65 28.04
C VAL A 408 -19.83 -0.17 28.24
N LEU A 409 -19.99 -1.47 28.50
CA LEU A 409 -18.88 -2.41 28.55
C LEU A 409 -18.35 -2.69 27.13
N LEU A 410 -17.06 -2.47 26.93
CA LEU A 410 -16.39 -2.76 25.66
C LEU A 410 -15.95 -4.21 25.62
N ASP A 411 -16.22 -4.88 24.50
CA ASP A 411 -15.61 -6.18 24.19
C ASP A 411 -14.31 -5.98 23.38
N VAL A 412 -13.51 -7.05 23.30
CA VAL A 412 -12.28 -7.05 22.48
C VAL A 412 -12.58 -6.82 21.00
N ILE A 413 -13.77 -7.20 20.52
CA ILE A 413 -14.18 -7.02 19.13
C ILE A 413 -14.38 -5.54 18.83
N ALA A 414 -15.08 -4.79 19.70
CA ALA A 414 -15.27 -3.35 19.64
C ALA A 414 -13.93 -2.62 19.68
N MET A 415 -13.04 -2.99 20.61
CA MET A 415 -11.70 -2.39 20.70
C MET A 415 -10.91 -2.60 19.41
N ASN A 416 -10.91 -3.81 18.86
CA ASN A 416 -10.26 -4.12 17.59
C ASN A 416 -10.88 -3.33 16.42
N GLU A 417 -12.21 -3.20 16.37
CA GLU A 417 -12.94 -2.39 15.38
C GLU A 417 -12.55 -0.90 15.46
N ILE A 418 -12.29 -0.37 16.65
CA ILE A 418 -11.82 1.00 16.89
C ILE A 418 -10.36 1.16 16.44
N MET A 419 -9.47 0.24 16.84
CA MET A 419 -8.06 0.24 16.43
C MET A 419 -7.91 0.15 14.90
N VAL A 420 -8.76 -0.63 14.22
CA VAL A 420 -8.80 -0.68 12.75
C VAL A 420 -9.22 0.64 12.14
N ALA A 421 -10.14 1.39 12.77
CA ALA A 421 -10.51 2.72 12.30
C ALA A 421 -9.33 3.70 12.36
N PHE A 422 -8.57 3.70 13.45
CA PHE A 422 -7.33 4.50 13.57
C PHE A 422 -6.26 4.07 12.57
N LEU A 423 -6.10 2.76 12.33
CA LEU A 423 -5.21 2.27 11.28
C LEU A 423 -5.61 2.78 9.90
N ARG A 424 -6.91 2.80 9.57
CA ARG A 424 -7.45 3.28 8.29
C ARG A 424 -7.25 4.79 8.08
N THR A 425 -7.23 5.58 9.14
CA THR A 425 -6.97 7.03 9.09
C THR A 425 -5.50 7.39 9.14
N GLY A 426 -4.60 6.39 9.16
CA GLY A 426 -3.16 6.63 9.21
C GLY A 426 -2.68 7.07 10.58
N ARG A 427 -3.33 6.61 11.66
CA ARG A 427 -3.01 6.91 13.06
C ARG A 427 -2.52 5.68 13.82
N PRO A 428 -1.38 5.07 13.43
CA PRO A 428 -0.84 3.91 14.14
C PRO A 428 -0.33 4.27 15.54
N ASP A 429 0.05 5.53 15.75
CA ASP A 429 0.42 6.11 17.05
C ASP A 429 -0.66 5.89 18.11
N VAL A 430 -1.92 6.15 17.77
CA VAL A 430 -3.07 5.93 18.68
C VAL A 430 -3.27 4.44 18.95
N VAL A 431 -3.05 3.59 17.93
CA VAL A 431 -3.16 2.13 18.07
C VAL A 431 -2.15 1.60 19.09
N PHE A 432 -0.92 2.10 19.08
CA PHE A 432 0.12 1.71 20.05
C PHE A 432 -0.25 2.13 21.48
N LYS A 433 -0.80 3.33 21.66
CA LYS A 433 -1.29 3.77 22.96
C LYS A 433 -2.47 2.92 23.43
N LEU A 434 -3.46 2.68 22.57
CA LEU A 434 -4.60 1.81 22.91
C LEU A 434 -4.16 0.39 23.28
N TRP A 435 -3.17 -0.19 22.59
CA TRP A 435 -2.59 -1.49 22.96
C TRP A 435 -2.07 -1.49 24.40
N GLY A 436 -1.28 -0.48 24.78
CA GLY A 436 -0.72 -0.37 26.13
C GLY A 436 -1.77 -0.11 27.21
N TYR A 437 -2.89 0.53 26.84
CA TYR A 437 -3.87 1.05 27.80
C TYR A 437 -5.22 0.35 27.82
N MET A 438 -5.56 -0.52 26.88
CA MET A 438 -6.92 -1.08 26.80
C MET A 438 -7.30 -1.96 28.00
N SER A 439 -6.33 -2.66 28.61
CA SER A 439 -6.57 -3.41 29.85
C SER A 439 -6.77 -2.48 31.05
N PRO A 440 -5.84 -1.55 31.37
CA PRO A 440 -6.03 -0.66 32.52
C PRO A 440 -7.18 0.35 32.36
N LEU A 441 -7.47 0.85 31.15
CA LEU A 441 -8.54 1.82 30.92
C LEU A 441 -9.91 1.17 30.78
N TYR A 442 -10.02 0.06 30.04
CA TYR A 442 -11.32 -0.47 29.62
C TYR A 442 -11.58 -1.90 30.12
N GLY A 443 -10.63 -2.52 30.83
CA GLY A 443 -10.74 -3.93 31.23
C GLY A 443 -10.70 -4.90 30.04
N VAL A 444 -10.27 -4.44 28.86
CA VAL A 444 -10.24 -5.25 27.64
C VAL A 444 -8.87 -5.91 27.50
N LEU A 445 -8.86 -7.23 27.41
CA LEU A 445 -7.63 -8.01 27.22
C LEU A 445 -7.32 -8.20 25.72
N PRO A 446 -6.05 -8.13 25.30
CA PRO A 446 -5.66 -8.36 23.92
C PRO A 446 -5.97 -9.79 23.47
N ASN A 447 -6.29 -9.96 22.20
CA ASN A 447 -6.28 -11.26 21.53
C ASN A 447 -5.36 -11.27 20.30
N TYR A 448 -5.35 -12.39 19.57
CA TYR A 448 -4.54 -12.55 18.36
C TYR A 448 -4.87 -11.52 17.26
N ALA A 449 -6.14 -11.11 17.14
CA ALA A 449 -6.55 -10.10 16.18
C ALA A 449 -6.05 -8.70 16.58
N THR A 450 -6.00 -8.41 17.88
CA THR A 450 -5.38 -7.19 18.41
C THR A 450 -3.89 -7.13 18.06
N LEU A 451 -3.17 -8.24 18.25
CA LEU A 451 -1.74 -8.34 17.88
C LEU A 451 -1.53 -8.16 16.37
N ASP A 452 -2.35 -8.78 15.53
CA ASP A 452 -2.33 -8.59 14.07
C ASP A 452 -2.52 -7.10 13.68
N ILE A 453 -3.46 -6.40 14.32
CA ILE A 453 -3.66 -4.95 14.09
C ILE A 453 -2.42 -4.16 14.50
N VAL A 454 -1.79 -4.47 15.62
CA VAL A 454 -0.56 -3.82 16.08
C VAL A 454 0.60 -4.02 15.11
N LEU A 455 0.81 -5.25 14.63
CA LEU A 455 1.85 -5.55 13.63
C LEU A 455 1.61 -4.79 12.30
N ARG A 456 0.35 -4.70 11.86
CA ARG A 456 -0.03 -3.90 10.68
C ARG A 456 0.17 -2.41 10.90
N SER A 457 -0.13 -1.91 12.09
CA SER A 457 0.11 -0.51 12.50
C SER A 457 1.59 -0.18 12.55
N ALA A 458 2.43 -1.09 13.07
CA ALA A 458 3.89 -0.95 13.06
C ALA A 458 4.47 -0.90 11.66
N ARG A 459 3.97 -1.76 10.76
CA ARG A 459 4.32 -1.70 9.35
C ARG A 459 3.88 -0.37 8.75
N LEU A 460 2.68 0.13 9.04
CA LEU A 460 2.24 1.44 8.56
C LEU A 460 3.12 2.57 9.11
N ALA A 461 3.40 2.58 10.40
CA ALA A 461 4.25 3.57 11.06
C ALA A 461 5.64 3.61 10.43
N THR A 462 6.25 2.45 10.16
CA THR A 462 7.54 2.36 9.45
C THR A 462 7.49 3.09 8.09
N ARG A 463 6.37 2.99 7.36
CA ARG A 463 6.16 3.68 6.08
C ARG A 463 5.94 5.18 6.23
N LEU A 464 5.26 5.60 7.29
CA LEU A 464 5.05 7.01 7.61
C LEU A 464 6.37 7.66 8.05
N ASP A 465 7.23 6.88 8.71
CA ASP A 465 8.49 7.31 9.33
C ASP A 465 9.71 7.25 8.44
N ASP A 466 9.60 6.76 7.20
CA ASP A 466 10.64 6.81 6.15
C ASP A 466 11.11 8.26 5.81
N SER A 467 10.66 9.25 6.57
CA SER A 467 11.23 10.58 6.64
C SER A 467 12.64 10.56 7.26
N VAL A 468 13.52 11.42 6.77
CA VAL A 468 14.88 11.60 7.29
C VAL A 468 14.88 11.89 8.80
N LYS A 469 13.80 12.48 9.34
CA LYS A 469 13.63 12.71 10.78
C LYS A 469 13.65 11.43 11.60
N GLY A 470 13.04 10.33 11.11
CA GLY A 470 13.06 9.04 11.80
C GLY A 470 14.47 8.47 11.89
N ASN A 471 15.21 8.51 10.78
CA ASN A 471 16.60 8.04 10.75
C ASN A 471 17.55 8.94 11.56
N ILE A 472 17.39 10.27 11.50
CA ILE A 472 18.15 11.21 12.34
C ILE A 472 17.84 10.98 13.82
N TYR A 473 16.58 10.82 14.18
CA TYR A 473 16.21 10.57 15.57
C TYR A 473 16.88 9.29 16.09
N LEU A 474 17.00 8.26 15.27
CA LEU A 474 17.63 7.00 15.67
C LEU A 474 19.14 7.08 15.68
N ALA A 475 19.74 7.80 14.73
CA ALA A 475 21.16 8.14 14.79
C ALA A 475 21.44 8.93 16.08
N TRP A 476 20.57 9.87 16.44
CA TRP A 476 20.67 10.62 17.68
C TRP A 476 20.45 9.74 18.91
N GLN A 477 19.48 8.83 18.89
CA GLN A 477 19.21 7.92 20.00
C GLN A 477 20.34 6.90 20.20
N THR A 478 20.93 6.40 19.12
CA THR A 478 22.12 5.54 19.20
C THR A 478 23.31 6.31 19.75
N LEU A 479 23.54 7.54 19.28
CA LEU A 479 24.55 8.44 19.86
C LEU A 479 24.29 8.74 21.34
N GLN A 480 23.03 8.88 21.74
CA GLN A 480 22.66 9.11 23.14
C GLN A 480 22.79 7.88 24.01
N ARG A 481 22.52 6.68 23.51
CA ARG A 481 22.77 5.43 24.23
C ARG A 481 24.26 5.20 24.47
N SER A 482 25.10 5.71 23.57
CA SER A 482 26.56 5.71 23.74
C SER A 482 27.06 6.81 24.67
N ASN A 483 26.19 7.69 25.21
CA ASN A 483 26.60 8.70 26.17
C ASN A 483 26.53 8.12 27.61
N PRO A 484 27.68 7.79 28.23
CA PRO A 484 27.71 7.18 29.57
C PRO A 484 27.19 8.11 30.67
N PHE A 485 27.06 9.42 30.40
CA PHE A 485 26.63 10.42 31.39
C PHE A 485 25.11 10.65 31.42
N ARG A 486 24.34 10.08 30.49
CA ARG A 486 22.89 10.21 30.52
C ARG A 486 22.29 9.03 31.28
N SER A 487 22.04 9.24 32.58
CA SER A 487 21.35 8.26 33.44
C SER A 487 20.12 7.71 32.71
N GLN A 488 20.02 6.39 32.69
CA GLN A 488 19.23 5.57 31.79
C GLN A 488 17.71 5.64 32.09
N GLU A 489 17.12 6.84 32.18
CA GLU A 489 15.68 7.01 32.36
C GLU A 489 14.85 6.45 31.19
N VAL A 490 15.49 6.20 30.05
CA VAL A 490 14.86 5.67 28.82
C VAL A 490 14.27 4.26 29.02
N ASN A 491 14.67 3.53 30.06
CA ASN A 491 14.16 2.19 30.36
C ASN A 491 13.36 2.11 31.66
N LYS A 492 12.90 3.23 32.23
CA LYS A 492 11.90 3.11 33.30
C LYS A 492 10.70 2.38 32.67
N PRO A 493 10.35 1.15 33.14
CA PRO A 493 9.20 0.45 32.62
C PRO A 493 8.03 1.42 32.70
N PHE A 494 7.23 1.45 31.64
CA PHE A 494 6.08 2.33 31.56
C PHE A 494 5.06 1.92 32.63
N VAL A 495 5.29 2.35 33.87
CA VAL A 495 4.38 2.13 34.99
C VAL A 495 3.33 3.20 34.85
N VAL A 496 2.21 2.81 34.23
CA VAL A 496 1.00 3.63 34.25
C VAL A 496 0.59 3.78 35.71
N ARG A 497 0.80 4.96 36.28
CA ARG A 497 0.49 5.19 37.68
C ARG A 497 -0.99 5.46 37.87
N THR A 498 -1.61 6.19 36.94
CA THR A 498 -3.03 6.55 37.04
C THR A 498 -3.77 6.45 35.71
N ARG A 499 -5.11 6.30 35.77
CA ARG A 499 -6.00 6.38 34.61
C ARG A 499 -5.83 7.70 33.85
N LYS A 500 -5.64 8.79 34.59
CA LYS A 500 -5.45 10.14 34.04
C LYS A 500 -4.19 10.21 33.18
N ASP A 501 -3.07 9.65 33.64
CA ASP A 501 -1.82 9.64 32.88
C ASP A 501 -1.97 8.91 31.53
N ALA A 502 -2.71 7.79 31.53
CA ALA A 502 -3.00 7.04 30.31
C ALA A 502 -3.86 7.84 29.32
N LEU A 503 -4.87 8.56 29.82
CA LEU A 503 -5.70 9.44 28.99
C LEU A 503 -4.92 10.66 28.49
N ASP A 504 -4.06 11.25 29.32
CA ASP A 504 -3.21 12.39 28.94
C ASP A 504 -2.21 12.00 27.85
N ASP A 505 -1.69 10.77 27.88
CA ASP A 505 -0.81 10.24 26.85
C ASP A 505 -1.55 9.96 25.52
N ILE A 506 -2.75 9.37 25.57
CA ILE A 506 -3.59 9.18 24.36
C ILE A 506 -3.99 10.54 23.78
N THR A 507 -4.48 11.46 24.61
CA THR A 507 -4.91 12.80 24.19
C THR A 507 -3.75 13.69 23.76
N GLY A 508 -2.54 13.46 24.30
CA GLY A 508 -1.31 14.07 23.81
C GLY A 508 -1.03 13.76 22.34
N VAL A 509 -1.45 12.57 21.89
CA VAL A 509 -1.31 12.11 20.51
C VAL A 509 -2.52 12.47 19.65
N THR A 510 -3.76 12.33 20.14
CA THR A 510 -4.97 12.65 19.35
C THR A 510 -5.31 14.13 19.31
N GLY A 511 -4.89 14.89 20.31
CA GLY A 511 -5.42 16.21 20.66
C GLY A 511 -6.60 16.12 21.63
N THR A 512 -7.05 17.28 22.09
CA THR A 512 -8.21 17.49 22.98
C THR A 512 -9.31 18.24 22.22
N ILE A 513 -10.53 18.30 22.77
CA ILE A 513 -11.62 19.10 22.17
C ILE A 513 -11.20 20.57 22.00
N ALA A 514 -10.45 21.11 22.95
CA ALA A 514 -9.96 22.49 22.89
C ALA A 514 -8.82 22.69 21.87
N THR A 515 -7.92 21.71 21.72
CA THR A 515 -6.76 21.82 20.83
C THR A 515 -7.02 21.32 19.40
N GLY A 516 -8.15 20.65 19.18
CA GLY A 516 -8.51 20.03 17.91
C GLY A 516 -7.66 18.78 17.59
N PRO A 517 -7.79 18.24 16.37
CA PRO A 517 -7.11 17.02 15.98
C PRO A 517 -5.61 17.28 15.76
N ARG A 518 -4.76 16.50 16.43
CA ARG A 518 -3.32 16.50 16.18
C ARG A 518 -2.97 15.62 14.99
N VAL A 519 -2.04 16.09 14.16
CA VAL A 519 -1.46 15.32 13.06
C VAL A 519 -0.48 14.29 13.62
N TYR A 520 -0.39 13.12 12.96
CA TYR A 520 0.64 12.11 13.25
C TYR A 520 2.04 12.75 13.27
N ARG A 521 2.78 12.58 14.37
CA ARG A 521 4.11 13.19 14.56
C ARG A 521 5.26 12.23 14.31
N SER A 522 5.13 11.00 14.79
CA SER A 522 6.21 10.03 14.81
C SER A 522 5.67 8.62 15.01
N GLY A 523 6.32 7.64 14.42
CA GLY A 523 6.12 6.21 14.63
C GLY A 523 7.17 5.64 15.58
N LEU A 524 7.63 6.47 16.51
CA LEU A 524 8.26 5.97 17.71
C LEU A 524 7.17 5.39 18.63
N TRP A 525 7.42 4.19 19.10
CA TRP A 525 6.62 3.51 20.10
C TRP A 525 7.55 3.18 21.28
N ASP A 526 7.25 3.78 22.44
CA ASP A 526 8.05 3.69 23.67
C ASP A 526 9.52 4.10 23.43
N GLY A 527 9.72 5.14 22.62
CA GLY A 527 11.05 5.62 22.24
C GLY A 527 11.79 4.72 21.26
N MET A 528 11.23 3.60 20.80
CA MET A 528 11.83 2.73 19.77
C MET A 528 11.12 2.89 18.42
N ARG A 529 11.71 2.45 17.30
CA ARG A 529 10.95 2.33 16.04
C ARG A 529 9.73 1.44 16.30
N ALA A 530 8.56 1.83 15.80
CA ALA A 530 7.35 1.01 15.94
C ALA A 530 7.54 -0.42 15.41
N GLY A 531 8.31 -0.59 14.32
CA GLY A 531 8.64 -1.91 13.79
C GLY A 531 9.43 -2.78 14.77
N ASP A 532 10.46 -2.20 15.39
CA ASP A 532 11.29 -2.90 16.38
C ASP A 532 10.50 -3.20 17.66
N ARG A 533 9.69 -2.25 18.12
CA ARG A 533 8.85 -2.43 19.31
C ARG A 533 7.79 -3.49 19.10
N ALA A 534 7.10 -3.48 17.95
CA ALA A 534 6.10 -4.49 17.62
C ALA A 534 6.71 -5.87 17.44
N ARG A 535 7.92 -5.93 16.88
CA ARG A 535 8.72 -7.15 16.82
C ARG A 535 8.98 -7.69 18.23
N ASN A 536 9.47 -6.86 19.14
CA ASN A 536 9.72 -7.25 20.53
C ASN A 536 8.43 -7.69 21.23
N VAL A 537 7.30 -6.99 21.04
CA VAL A 537 6.01 -7.41 21.61
C VAL A 537 5.60 -8.80 21.12
N PHE A 538 5.76 -9.10 19.83
CA PHE A 538 5.45 -10.42 19.29
C PHE A 538 6.36 -11.51 19.88
N LEU A 539 7.66 -11.23 19.98
CA LEU A 539 8.64 -12.16 20.57
C LEU A 539 8.42 -12.35 22.08
N ASP A 540 8.10 -11.29 22.81
CA ASP A 540 7.76 -11.33 24.25
C ASP A 540 6.53 -12.19 24.48
N ILE A 541 5.50 -12.09 23.62
CA ILE A 541 4.30 -12.94 23.68
C ILE A 541 4.66 -14.40 23.44
N LEU A 542 5.47 -14.71 22.41
CA LEU A 542 5.90 -16.07 22.12
C LEU A 542 6.75 -16.65 23.26
N ALA A 543 7.77 -15.91 23.70
CA ALA A 543 8.69 -16.29 24.77
C ALA A 543 8.00 -16.48 26.11
N GLY A 544 7.05 -15.59 26.41
CA GLY A 544 6.27 -15.61 27.64
C GLY A 544 5.27 -16.76 27.62
N ASN A 545 4.44 -16.86 26.59
CA ASN A 545 3.35 -17.84 26.58
C ASN A 545 3.84 -19.27 26.26
N PHE A 546 4.98 -19.41 25.58
CA PHE A 546 5.50 -20.69 25.11
C PHE A 546 7.01 -20.81 25.39
N PRO A 547 7.42 -20.98 26.66
CA PRO A 547 8.83 -21.04 27.03
C PRO A 547 9.61 -22.16 26.32
N GLN A 548 8.96 -23.25 25.93
CA GLN A 548 9.54 -24.36 25.17
C GLN A 548 10.09 -23.93 23.79
N LEU A 549 9.61 -22.83 23.22
CA LEU A 549 10.13 -22.30 21.95
C LEU A 549 11.59 -21.86 22.01
N LYS A 550 12.13 -21.67 23.23
CA LYS A 550 13.55 -21.41 23.46
C LYS A 550 14.44 -22.60 23.12
N GLU A 551 13.91 -23.83 23.11
CA GLU A 551 14.68 -25.04 22.84
C GLU A 551 14.66 -25.42 21.35
N VAL A 552 13.76 -24.81 20.57
CA VAL A 552 13.56 -25.12 19.15
C VAL A 552 14.75 -24.64 18.31
N SER A 553 15.41 -25.57 17.62
CA SER A 553 16.53 -25.30 16.72
C SER A 553 16.08 -24.73 15.36
N CYS A 554 16.89 -23.85 14.76
CA CYS A 554 16.66 -23.28 13.44
C CYS A 554 16.93 -24.32 12.32
N PRO A 555 15.94 -24.71 11.49
CA PRO A 555 16.06 -25.82 10.55
C PRO A 555 17.01 -25.55 9.37
N ALA A 556 17.31 -24.28 9.07
CA ALA A 556 18.21 -23.93 7.97
C ALA A 556 19.71 -24.06 8.32
N ARG A 557 20.07 -24.15 9.61
CA ARG A 557 21.46 -24.21 10.09
C ARG A 557 21.89 -25.63 10.43
N VAL A 558 23.09 -26.02 9.98
CA VAL A 558 23.76 -27.27 10.40
C VAL A 558 24.28 -27.06 11.81
N SER A 559 23.56 -27.56 12.81
CA SER A 559 24.01 -27.83 14.19
C SER A 559 25.06 -26.88 14.78
N GLY A 560 24.82 -25.57 14.72
CA GLY A 560 25.49 -24.58 15.55
C GLY A 560 24.47 -24.05 16.55
N ASN A 561 24.65 -24.35 17.84
CA ASN A 561 23.71 -24.01 18.89
C ASN A 561 23.57 -22.48 18.98
N ILE A 562 22.54 -21.89 18.34
CA ILE A 562 22.34 -20.43 18.20
C ILE A 562 22.31 -19.80 19.59
N LEU A 563 21.71 -20.47 20.57
CA LEU A 563 21.68 -20.01 21.95
C LEU A 563 23.06 -19.99 22.63
N ALA A 564 24.04 -20.79 22.18
CA ALA A 564 25.38 -20.75 22.75
C ALA A 564 26.18 -19.55 22.24
N THR A 565 26.15 -19.26 20.92
CA THR A 565 26.82 -18.07 20.34
C THR A 565 26.16 -16.77 20.82
N VAL A 566 24.84 -16.81 21.02
CA VAL A 566 24.03 -15.70 21.51
C VAL A 566 24.14 -15.53 23.04
N LYS A 567 24.59 -16.55 23.78
CA LYS A 567 24.94 -16.46 25.21
C LYS A 567 26.38 -15.99 25.45
N SER A 568 27.34 -16.29 24.57
CA SER A 568 28.77 -15.98 24.80
C SER A 568 29.19 -14.56 24.43
N GLU A 569 28.47 -13.89 23.52
CA GLU A 569 28.67 -12.46 23.23
C GLU A 569 27.57 -11.65 23.92
N GLY A 570 27.80 -11.33 25.20
CA GLY A 570 27.09 -10.28 25.94
C GLY A 570 25.59 -10.13 25.66
N SER A 571 24.77 -10.97 26.28
CA SER A 571 23.32 -10.74 26.43
C SER A 571 22.57 -10.60 25.10
N ALA A 572 22.22 -11.73 24.50
CA ALA A 572 21.07 -11.87 23.63
C ALA A 572 19.87 -11.01 24.07
N PRO A 573 19.52 -9.93 23.35
CA PRO A 573 18.34 -9.14 23.69
C PRO A 573 17.02 -9.90 23.46
N PHE A 574 17.06 -11.13 22.93
CA PHE A 574 15.87 -11.92 22.57
C PHE A 574 15.02 -12.38 23.76
N PHE A 575 15.64 -12.76 24.89
CA PHE A 575 14.91 -13.41 25.99
C PHE A 575 15.25 -12.88 27.39
N ASN A 576 16.15 -11.90 27.54
CA ASN A 576 16.52 -11.37 28.85
C ASN A 576 15.38 -10.58 29.54
N HIS A 577 14.26 -10.31 28.85
CA HIS A 577 13.05 -9.75 29.44
C HIS A 577 12.04 -10.79 29.98
N ALA A 578 12.31 -12.09 29.80
CA ALA A 578 11.37 -13.19 30.04
C ALA A 578 11.17 -13.60 31.51
N ALA A 579 11.82 -12.95 32.48
CA ALA A 579 11.53 -13.17 33.91
C ALA A 579 10.34 -12.33 34.41
N SER A 580 9.84 -11.39 33.61
CA SER A 580 8.62 -10.64 33.95
C SER A 580 7.39 -11.48 33.59
N GLN A 581 6.48 -11.63 34.55
CA GLN A 581 5.18 -12.32 34.47
C GLN A 581 4.54 -12.29 33.08
N HIS A 582 3.89 -13.38 32.66
CA HIS A 582 3.13 -13.49 31.41
C HIS A 582 2.22 -12.28 31.21
N LYS A 583 2.66 -11.26 30.46
CA LYS A 583 1.91 -10.00 30.31
C LYS A 583 0.62 -10.21 29.52
N HIS A 584 0.60 -11.20 28.62
CA HIS A 584 -0.48 -11.42 27.66
C HIS A 584 -0.80 -12.90 27.44
N PRO A 585 -1.19 -13.66 28.48
CA PRO A 585 -1.46 -15.10 28.36
C PRO A 585 -2.62 -15.42 27.41
N HIS A 586 -3.53 -14.47 27.20
CA HIS A 586 -4.71 -14.60 26.33
C HIS A 586 -4.39 -14.48 24.82
N VAL A 587 -3.18 -14.06 24.46
CA VAL A 587 -2.80 -13.88 23.06
C VAL A 587 -2.15 -15.16 22.54
N ILE A 588 -2.96 -15.96 21.83
CA ILE A 588 -2.50 -17.17 21.14
C ILE A 588 -2.23 -16.83 19.67
N PRO A 589 -0.97 -16.84 19.20
CA PRO A 589 -0.66 -16.57 17.80
C PRO A 589 -1.37 -17.53 16.84
N THR A 590 -1.72 -17.01 15.66
CA THR A 590 -2.31 -17.77 14.55
C THR A 590 -1.50 -17.58 13.27
N ASP A 591 -1.77 -18.35 12.22
CA ASP A 591 -1.13 -18.19 10.89
C ASP A 591 -1.16 -16.71 10.42
N THR A 592 -2.27 -16.02 10.63
CA THR A 592 -2.41 -14.60 10.25
C THR A 592 -1.46 -13.67 11.01
N THR A 593 -1.20 -13.95 12.29
CA THR A 593 -0.25 -13.16 13.10
C THR A 593 1.19 -13.40 12.64
N PHE A 594 1.56 -14.65 12.31
CA PHE A 594 2.88 -14.98 11.74
C PHE A 594 3.06 -14.35 10.35
N LEU A 595 2.04 -14.40 9.49
CA LEU A 595 2.09 -13.72 8.19
C LEU A 595 2.25 -12.20 8.34
N SER A 596 1.54 -11.58 9.28
CA SER A 596 1.70 -10.15 9.56
C SER A 596 3.07 -9.82 10.15
N TYR A 597 3.66 -10.71 10.96
CA TYR A 597 5.02 -10.58 11.45
C TYR A 597 6.04 -10.68 10.31
N LEU A 598 5.93 -11.69 9.43
CA LEU A 598 6.76 -11.83 8.23
C LEU A 598 6.70 -10.57 7.35
N HIS A 599 5.50 -10.04 7.14
CA HIS A 599 5.34 -8.77 6.43
C HIS A 599 5.99 -7.59 7.15
N LEU A 600 5.95 -7.54 8.49
CA LEU A 600 6.61 -6.50 9.27
C LEU A 600 8.12 -6.55 9.06
N ILE A 601 8.76 -7.71 9.27
CA ILE A 601 10.20 -7.86 9.11
C ILE A 601 10.65 -7.67 7.65
N SER A 602 9.78 -7.91 6.66
CA SER A 602 10.08 -7.65 5.25
C SER A 602 10.23 -6.16 4.89
N VAL A 603 9.71 -5.27 5.74
CA VAL A 603 9.68 -3.81 5.54
C VAL A 603 10.55 -3.09 6.56
N ALA A 604 10.51 -3.52 7.83
CA ALA A 604 11.29 -2.93 8.90
C ALA A 604 12.76 -3.37 8.78
N PRO A 605 13.74 -2.45 8.65
CA PRO A 605 15.15 -2.82 8.59
C PRO A 605 15.58 -3.52 9.88
N ALA A 606 16.37 -4.59 9.76
CA ALA A 606 16.87 -5.32 10.91
C ALA A 606 17.70 -4.36 11.80
N PRO A 607 17.44 -4.33 13.11
CA PRO A 607 18.31 -3.66 14.07
C PRO A 607 19.76 -4.16 13.95
N PRO A 608 20.77 -3.29 14.17
CA PRO A 608 22.19 -3.60 13.94
C PRO A 608 22.73 -4.77 14.77
N ASN A 609 22.02 -5.19 15.84
CA ASN A 609 22.42 -6.27 16.73
C ASN A 609 21.39 -7.41 16.79
N THR A 610 20.48 -7.46 15.81
CA THR A 610 19.51 -8.57 15.75
C THR A 610 19.89 -9.58 14.69
N PRO A 611 19.58 -10.86 14.91
CA PRO A 611 19.76 -11.91 13.91
C PRO A 611 19.27 -11.45 12.54
N THR A 612 20.07 -11.75 11.52
CA THR A 612 19.70 -11.53 10.13
C THR A 612 18.41 -12.29 9.83
N TYR A 613 17.62 -11.79 8.88
CA TYR A 613 16.39 -12.45 8.42
C TYR A 613 16.60 -13.91 8.01
N GLU A 614 17.85 -14.29 7.66
CA GLU A 614 18.30 -15.65 7.39
C GLU A 614 18.02 -16.62 8.53
N THR A 615 18.11 -16.16 9.77
CA THR A 615 17.93 -17.02 10.94
C THR A 615 16.52 -16.93 11.50
N GLU A 616 15.92 -15.75 11.42
CA GLU A 616 14.60 -15.49 11.99
C GLU A 616 13.47 -16.16 11.19
N VAL A 617 13.50 -16.13 9.85
CA VAL A 617 12.42 -16.71 9.03
C VAL A 617 12.30 -18.24 9.22
N PRO A 618 13.39 -19.04 9.15
CA PRO A 618 13.31 -20.47 9.44
C PRO A 618 12.90 -20.77 10.88
N LEU A 619 13.36 -19.96 11.84
CA LEU A 619 13.04 -20.13 13.25
C LEU A 619 11.54 -19.89 13.51
N LEU A 620 10.94 -18.88 12.88
CA LEU A 620 9.48 -18.66 12.94
C LEU A 620 8.70 -19.88 12.43
N LEU A 621 9.13 -20.48 11.32
CA LEU A 621 8.47 -21.67 10.78
C LEU A 621 8.63 -22.88 11.71
N ALA A 622 9.79 -23.01 12.36
CA ALA A 622 10.00 -24.03 13.39
C ALA A 622 9.11 -23.80 14.61
N TRP A 623 8.95 -22.56 15.06
CA TRP A 623 8.00 -22.22 16.13
C TRP A 623 6.55 -22.48 15.72
N MET A 624 6.15 -22.18 14.49
CA MET A 624 4.81 -22.52 14.01
C MET A 624 4.56 -24.04 14.05
N LYS A 625 5.56 -24.85 13.68
CA LYS A 625 5.49 -26.31 13.79
C LYS A 625 5.34 -26.77 15.25
N GLU A 626 6.16 -26.23 16.15
CA GLU A 626 6.11 -26.55 17.58
C GLU A 626 4.77 -26.17 18.23
N LEU A 627 4.17 -25.06 17.80
CA LEU A 627 2.86 -24.61 18.25
C LEU A 627 1.69 -25.33 17.54
N ASN A 628 1.96 -26.30 16.65
CA ASN A 628 0.96 -26.96 15.81
C ASN A 628 0.12 -25.99 14.94
N ILE A 629 0.66 -24.83 14.60
CA ILE A 629 0.01 -23.82 13.75
C ILE A 629 0.30 -24.16 12.29
N HIS A 630 -0.73 -24.62 11.57
CA HIS A 630 -0.61 -24.97 10.16
C HIS A 630 -0.50 -23.69 9.30
N PRO A 631 0.62 -23.46 8.61
CA PRO A 631 0.83 -22.26 7.83
C PRO A 631 -0.01 -22.32 6.55
N SER A 632 -0.63 -21.21 6.17
CA SER A 632 -1.26 -21.13 4.86
C SER A 632 -0.20 -21.16 3.75
N ARG A 633 -0.59 -21.56 2.54
CA ARG A 633 0.29 -21.48 1.35
C ARG A 633 0.87 -20.07 1.15
N GLY A 634 0.12 -19.03 1.52
CA GLY A 634 0.58 -17.65 1.45
C GLY A 634 1.69 -17.34 2.45
N THR A 635 1.58 -17.85 3.68
CA THR A 635 2.63 -17.74 4.71
C THR A 635 3.90 -18.45 4.28
N LEU A 636 3.81 -19.69 3.79
CA LEU A 636 4.96 -20.45 3.29
C LEU A 636 5.61 -19.77 2.09
N ALA A 637 4.82 -19.34 1.09
CA ALA A 637 5.34 -18.68 -0.10
C ALA A 637 6.04 -17.34 0.25
N THR A 638 5.49 -16.59 1.21
CA THR A 638 6.10 -15.36 1.73
C THR A 638 7.42 -15.65 2.43
N ALA A 639 7.47 -16.63 3.33
CA ALA A 639 8.67 -17.02 4.05
C ALA A 639 9.79 -17.49 3.10
N LEU A 640 9.47 -18.38 2.15
CA LEU A 640 10.44 -18.87 1.15
C LEU A 640 10.94 -17.75 0.24
N SER A 641 10.05 -16.87 -0.22
CA SER A 641 10.44 -15.71 -1.05
C SER A 641 11.39 -14.77 -0.30
N MET A 642 11.13 -14.53 0.98
CA MET A 642 12.04 -13.75 1.83
C MET A 642 13.39 -14.45 2.01
N PHE A 643 13.40 -15.75 2.23
CA PHE A 643 14.64 -16.50 2.46
C PHE A 643 15.56 -16.50 1.22
N VAL A 644 15.01 -16.77 0.03
CA VAL A 644 15.74 -16.74 -1.25
C VAL A 644 16.40 -15.38 -1.52
N GLU A 645 15.72 -14.29 -1.16
CA GLU A 645 16.26 -12.94 -1.34
C GLU A 645 17.45 -12.63 -0.42
N VAL A 646 17.55 -13.30 0.74
CA VAL A 646 18.67 -13.08 1.65
C VAL A 646 19.86 -13.92 1.23
N GLU A 647 19.64 -15.18 0.85
CA GLU A 647 20.69 -16.06 0.34
C GLU A 647 21.35 -15.49 -0.93
N SER A 648 20.55 -14.95 -1.86
CA SER A 648 21.06 -14.30 -3.08
C SER A 648 21.84 -13.01 -2.84
N LYS A 649 21.73 -12.38 -1.67
CA LYS A 649 22.55 -11.21 -1.30
C LYS A 649 23.87 -11.59 -0.64
N GLY A 650 23.91 -12.73 0.04
CA GLY A 650 25.09 -13.24 0.75
C GLY A 650 25.98 -14.16 -0.08
N SER A 651 25.43 -14.86 -1.08
CA SER A 651 26.17 -15.85 -1.86
C SER A 651 26.31 -15.45 -3.33
N PRO A 652 27.55 -15.26 -3.86
CA PRO A 652 27.78 -14.96 -5.29
C PRO A 652 27.40 -16.12 -6.24
N MET A 653 27.00 -17.28 -5.71
CA MET A 653 26.89 -18.54 -6.46
C MET A 653 25.66 -18.63 -7.38
N TRP A 654 24.56 -17.92 -7.10
CA TRP A 654 23.32 -18.03 -7.90
C TRP A 654 23.35 -17.22 -9.20
N ASN A 655 24.40 -16.43 -9.45
CA ASN A 655 24.61 -15.70 -10.71
C ASN A 655 25.70 -16.33 -11.59
N GLN A 656 26.19 -17.53 -11.26
CA GLN A 656 26.96 -18.30 -12.24
C GLN A 656 25.97 -19.00 -13.16
N ASP A 657 25.99 -18.60 -14.43
CA ASP A 657 25.31 -19.35 -15.48
C ASP A 657 25.74 -20.83 -15.39
N PRO A 658 24.82 -21.80 -15.29
CA PRO A 658 25.15 -23.22 -15.24
C PRO A 658 25.74 -23.77 -16.56
N TYR A 659 26.18 -22.89 -17.47
CA TYR A 659 26.66 -23.20 -18.82
C TYR A 659 28.04 -22.59 -19.10
N THR A 660 28.95 -22.57 -18.12
CA THR A 660 30.38 -22.54 -18.46
C THR A 660 30.87 -23.98 -18.54
N PRO A 661 31.00 -24.57 -19.75
CA PRO A 661 31.63 -25.88 -19.87
C PRO A 661 33.07 -25.81 -19.35
N PRO A 662 33.60 -26.89 -18.76
CA PRO A 662 34.97 -26.92 -18.27
C PRO A 662 35.92 -26.66 -19.45
N SER A 663 36.78 -25.66 -19.30
CA SER A 663 37.86 -25.37 -20.23
C SER A 663 38.82 -26.57 -20.27
N SER A 664 38.71 -27.36 -21.34
CA SER A 664 39.69 -28.39 -21.66
C SER A 664 41.00 -27.75 -22.12
N SER A 665 42.06 -28.12 -21.41
CA SER A 665 43.47 -27.95 -21.75
C SER A 665 43.86 -28.46 -23.15
N SER A 666 44.77 -27.73 -23.82
CA SER A 666 45.85 -28.16 -24.75
C SER A 666 45.59 -29.38 -25.64
N THR A 667 45.71 -29.35 -26.98
CA THR A 667 46.95 -29.17 -27.80
C THR A 667 46.54 -29.14 -29.32
N PRO A 668 47.43 -29.09 -30.35
CA PRO A 668 47.43 -28.01 -31.33
C PRO A 668 47.06 -28.39 -32.78
N ALA A 669 46.78 -27.33 -33.56
CA ALA A 669 47.05 -27.14 -34.99
C ALA A 669 46.69 -28.23 -36.01
N ALA A 670 45.64 -27.95 -36.81
CA ALA A 670 45.67 -28.25 -38.24
C ALA A 670 44.83 -27.21 -39.01
N THR A 671 45.54 -26.52 -39.90
CA THR A 671 45.10 -25.62 -40.97
C THR A 671 44.07 -26.30 -41.89
N ILE A 672 43.01 -25.59 -42.31
CA ILE A 672 42.42 -25.62 -43.68
C ILE A 672 41.32 -24.55 -43.81
N THR A 673 41.68 -23.53 -44.60
CA THR A 673 40.97 -22.96 -45.77
C THR A 673 39.49 -22.52 -45.67
N THR A 674 39.33 -21.20 -45.68
CA THR A 674 38.29 -20.32 -46.25
C THR A 674 37.11 -20.94 -47.03
N SER A 675 35.89 -20.57 -46.62
CA SER A 675 34.75 -20.35 -47.52
C SER A 675 33.71 -19.44 -46.86
N SER A 676 33.38 -18.37 -47.57
CA SER A 676 32.46 -17.28 -47.26
C SER A 676 31.00 -17.64 -47.54
N LEU A 677 30.05 -17.19 -46.69
CA LEU A 677 28.73 -16.56 -46.99
C LEU A 677 27.81 -16.53 -45.73
N PRO A 678 26.72 -15.73 -45.71
CA PRO A 678 26.48 -14.74 -44.65
C PRO A 678 25.47 -15.12 -43.56
N LEU A 679 25.60 -14.39 -42.45
CA LEU A 679 24.72 -14.31 -41.29
C LEU A 679 23.23 -14.10 -41.63
N GLU A 680 22.38 -15.03 -41.20
CA GLU A 680 21.06 -14.72 -40.66
C GLU A 680 20.93 -15.37 -39.27
N ALA A 681 21.16 -14.57 -38.22
CA ALA A 681 21.01 -15.01 -36.84
C ALA A 681 19.54 -14.83 -36.40
N SER A 682 18.82 -15.95 -36.41
CA SER A 682 17.50 -16.11 -35.83
C SER A 682 17.55 -15.90 -34.31
N LEU A 683 16.85 -14.87 -33.81
CA LEU A 683 16.52 -14.69 -32.40
C LEU A 683 15.58 -15.82 -31.97
N ARG A 684 16.14 -16.93 -31.46
CA ARG A 684 15.38 -17.94 -30.71
C ARG A 684 14.97 -17.33 -29.37
N GLU A 685 13.66 -17.16 -29.23
CA GLU A 685 12.98 -16.86 -27.98
C GLU A 685 13.17 -18.07 -27.03
N GLU A 686 14.07 -17.92 -26.04
CA GLU A 686 14.37 -18.95 -25.05
C GLU A 686 13.17 -19.15 -24.11
N ARG A 687 12.66 -20.39 -24.09
CA ARG A 687 11.69 -20.83 -23.10
C ARG A 687 12.36 -20.93 -21.72
N PRO A 688 11.67 -20.55 -20.62
CA PRO A 688 12.17 -20.82 -19.27
C PRO A 688 12.35 -22.33 -19.04
N PRO A 689 13.26 -22.73 -18.13
CA PRO A 689 13.59 -24.13 -17.89
C PRO A 689 12.37 -24.97 -17.49
N PRO A 690 12.38 -26.28 -17.78
CA PRO A 690 11.26 -27.16 -17.49
C PRO A 690 10.95 -27.20 -15.99
N VAL A 691 9.65 -27.20 -15.68
CA VAL A 691 9.09 -27.36 -14.34
C VAL A 691 9.79 -28.53 -13.62
N PRO A 692 10.21 -28.39 -12.35
CA PRO A 692 10.73 -29.52 -11.61
C PRO A 692 9.65 -30.61 -11.57
N SER A 693 9.97 -31.77 -12.12
CA SER A 693 9.09 -32.94 -12.13
C SER A 693 8.67 -33.29 -10.71
N SER A 694 7.56 -34.00 -10.53
CA SER A 694 7.06 -34.48 -9.23
C SER A 694 8.10 -35.25 -8.38
N ASN A 695 9.27 -35.57 -8.95
CA ASN A 695 10.35 -36.31 -8.34
C ASN A 695 11.47 -35.46 -7.70
N TRP A 696 11.39 -34.11 -7.72
CA TRP A 696 12.47 -33.27 -7.17
C TRP A 696 12.70 -33.46 -5.66
N LEU A 697 11.65 -33.79 -4.90
CA LEU A 697 11.77 -34.13 -3.47
C LEU A 697 12.56 -35.42 -3.24
N ALA A 698 12.48 -36.38 -4.16
CA ALA A 698 13.26 -37.61 -4.08
C ALA A 698 14.75 -37.31 -4.31
N THR A 699 15.08 -36.43 -5.25
CA THR A 699 16.45 -35.96 -5.48
C THR A 699 17.02 -35.21 -4.28
N LEU A 700 16.20 -34.40 -3.59
CA LEU A 700 16.62 -33.68 -2.38
C LEU A 700 16.99 -34.66 -1.25
N ARG A 701 16.19 -35.72 -1.07
CA ARG A 701 16.41 -36.77 -0.05
C ARG A 701 17.67 -37.60 -0.27
N MET A 702 18.20 -37.66 -1.49
CA MET A 702 19.44 -38.37 -1.78
C MET A 702 20.70 -37.57 -1.40
N ARG A 703 20.59 -36.27 -1.08
CA ARG A 703 21.72 -35.47 -0.64
C ARG A 703 21.96 -35.67 0.85
N THR A 704 23.22 -35.89 1.23
CA THR A 704 23.62 -35.89 2.65
C THR A 704 23.36 -34.53 3.28
N ALA A 705 22.90 -34.47 4.53
CA ALA A 705 22.61 -33.21 5.23
C ALA A 705 23.77 -32.19 5.22
N ALA A 706 25.02 -32.67 5.12
CA ALA A 706 26.24 -31.87 5.02
C ALA A 706 26.37 -31.08 3.71
N THR A 707 25.79 -31.56 2.61
CA THR A 707 25.91 -30.94 1.27
C THR A 707 24.69 -30.10 0.88
N MET A 708 23.64 -30.10 1.70
CA MET A 708 22.43 -29.32 1.42
C MET A 708 22.67 -27.83 1.63
N SER A 709 22.14 -26.99 0.74
CA SER A 709 22.08 -25.55 0.96
C SER A 709 21.15 -25.25 2.16
N PRO A 710 21.30 -24.09 2.84
CA PRO A 710 20.35 -23.66 3.87
C PRO A 710 18.91 -23.62 3.36
N TYR A 711 18.69 -23.27 2.09
CA TYR A 711 17.38 -23.28 1.46
C TYR A 711 16.84 -24.69 1.25
N ASP A 712 17.65 -25.63 0.74
CA ASP A 712 17.23 -27.02 0.56
C ASP A 712 16.81 -27.64 1.89
N ARG A 713 17.57 -27.39 2.97
CA ARG A 713 17.20 -27.84 4.33
C ARG A 713 15.88 -27.26 4.81
N LEU A 714 15.65 -25.97 4.57
CA LEU A 714 14.39 -25.33 4.93
C LEU A 714 13.22 -25.91 4.14
N VAL A 715 13.41 -26.14 2.83
CA VAL A 715 12.38 -26.72 1.96
C VAL A 715 12.06 -28.15 2.36
N GLU A 716 13.06 -28.98 2.70
CA GLU A 716 12.86 -30.31 3.23
C GLU A 716 12.11 -30.29 4.56
N PHE A 717 12.51 -29.41 5.49
CA PHE A 717 11.85 -29.22 6.76
C PHE A 717 10.36 -28.88 6.57
N ILE A 718 10.03 -27.91 5.71
CA ILE A 718 8.63 -27.53 5.45
C ILE A 718 7.91 -28.68 4.76
N SER A 719 8.52 -29.33 3.76
CA SER A 719 7.88 -30.42 3.02
C SER A 719 7.56 -31.63 3.89
N SER A 720 8.44 -31.98 4.83
CA SER A 720 8.21 -33.04 5.82
C SER A 720 7.10 -32.67 6.81
N TRP A 721 6.93 -31.38 7.11
CA TRP A 721 5.93 -30.89 8.05
C TRP A 721 4.53 -30.75 7.43
N VAL A 722 4.37 -30.01 6.32
CA VAL A 722 3.05 -29.73 5.73
C VAL A 722 2.63 -30.73 4.65
N GLY A 723 3.56 -31.58 4.21
CA GLY A 723 3.38 -32.50 3.10
C GLY A 723 3.52 -31.85 1.72
N PRO A 724 3.86 -32.63 0.68
CA PRO A 724 4.14 -32.11 -0.67
C PRO A 724 2.94 -31.41 -1.31
N LYS A 725 1.70 -31.83 -0.98
CA LYS A 725 0.47 -31.23 -1.51
C LYS A 725 0.24 -29.79 -1.03
N ASN A 726 0.78 -29.42 0.13
CA ASN A 726 0.60 -28.10 0.72
C ASN A 726 1.80 -27.17 0.48
N MET A 727 2.89 -27.68 -0.11
CA MET A 727 4.02 -26.86 -0.51
C MET A 727 3.60 -25.83 -1.57
N PRO A 728 4.02 -24.55 -1.44
CA PRO A 728 3.77 -23.55 -2.47
C PRO A 728 4.58 -23.91 -3.73
N ASN A 729 3.90 -23.91 -4.89
CA ASN A 729 4.57 -24.14 -6.17
C ASN A 729 5.36 -22.88 -6.61
N GLN A 730 6.12 -22.98 -7.69
CA GLN A 730 6.91 -21.85 -8.20
C GLN A 730 6.04 -20.64 -8.58
N HIS A 731 4.81 -20.88 -9.06
CA HIS A 731 3.86 -19.82 -9.38
C HIS A 731 3.40 -19.07 -8.13
N ASP A 732 3.11 -19.78 -7.04
CA ASP A 732 2.76 -19.20 -5.74
C ASP A 732 3.91 -18.34 -5.22
N GLN A 733 5.16 -18.85 -5.29
CA GLN A 733 6.34 -18.10 -4.86
C GLN A 733 6.54 -16.82 -5.67
N GLU A 734 6.42 -16.88 -7.00
CA GLU A 734 6.54 -15.69 -7.86
C GLU A 734 5.39 -14.70 -7.63
N GLN A 735 4.17 -15.17 -7.43
CA GLN A 735 3.03 -14.33 -7.07
C GLN A 735 3.29 -13.61 -5.73
N TRP A 736 3.77 -14.31 -4.72
CA TRP A 736 4.05 -13.73 -3.40
C TRP A 736 5.29 -12.85 -3.38
N ARG A 737 6.30 -13.14 -4.22
CA ARG A 737 7.42 -12.22 -4.49
C ARG A 737 6.91 -10.88 -5.04
N ARG A 738 5.98 -10.90 -6.00
CA ARG A 738 5.33 -9.67 -6.51
C ARG A 738 4.49 -8.98 -5.45
N VAL A 739 3.85 -9.72 -4.54
CA VAL A 739 3.12 -9.13 -3.40
C VAL A 739 4.10 -8.45 -2.44
N LEU A 740 5.22 -9.09 -2.09
CA LEU A 740 6.28 -8.53 -1.25
C LEU A 740 6.92 -7.30 -1.89
N GLU A 741 7.20 -7.34 -3.18
CA GLU A 741 7.68 -6.18 -3.93
C GLU A 741 6.64 -5.05 -3.87
N LYS A 742 5.35 -5.33 -4.09
CA LYS A 742 4.28 -4.35 -3.92
C LYS A 742 4.16 -3.83 -2.49
N VAL A 743 4.38 -4.67 -1.47
CA VAL A 743 4.35 -4.27 -0.06
C VAL A 743 5.49 -3.31 0.23
N ARG A 744 6.70 -3.59 -0.27
CA ARG A 744 7.89 -2.73 -0.13
C ARG A 744 7.84 -1.47 -0.99
N GLU A 745 7.32 -1.56 -2.21
CA GLU A 745 7.07 -0.40 -3.07
C GLU A 745 6.03 0.52 -2.44
N ARG A 746 4.92 -0.05 -1.94
CA ARG A 746 3.97 0.70 -1.12
C ARG A 746 4.67 1.29 0.10
N ALA A 747 5.61 0.58 0.72
CA ALA A 747 6.38 1.11 1.83
C ALA A 747 7.18 2.36 1.48
N ARG A 748 7.87 2.33 0.34
CA ARG A 748 8.66 3.44 -0.20
C ARG A 748 7.80 4.61 -0.68
N LEU A 749 6.57 4.37 -1.10
CA LEU A 749 5.64 5.41 -1.55
C LEU A 749 4.97 6.11 -0.36
N PRO A 750 4.81 7.44 -0.40
CA PRO A 750 4.09 8.16 0.64
C PRO A 750 2.68 7.56 0.80
N PRO A 751 2.16 7.44 2.03
CA PRO A 751 0.82 6.94 2.28
C PRO A 751 -0.16 7.72 1.39
N LYS A 752 -1.08 7.00 0.73
CA LYS A 752 -2.27 7.63 0.18
C LYS A 752 -3.10 8.04 1.38
N LEU A 753 -2.81 9.20 1.96
CA LEU A 753 -3.72 9.84 2.90
C LEU A 753 -5.06 9.93 2.18
N SER A 754 -6.13 9.48 2.83
CA SER A 754 -7.49 9.74 2.37
C SER A 754 -7.56 11.22 1.95
N PRO A 755 -8.17 11.53 0.79
CA PRO A 755 -8.20 12.88 0.25
C PRO A 755 -8.51 13.85 1.39
N SER A 756 -7.67 14.88 1.56
CA SER A 756 -7.83 15.84 2.66
C SER A 756 -9.27 16.32 2.72
N LEU A 757 -9.75 16.64 3.94
CA LEU A 757 -11.12 17.09 4.19
C LEU A 757 -11.55 18.19 3.20
N ASP A 758 -10.63 19.08 2.80
CA ASP A 758 -10.84 20.12 1.80
C ASP A 758 -11.17 19.60 0.39
N GLY A 759 -10.50 18.54 -0.06
CA GLY A 759 -10.74 17.92 -1.36
C GLY A 759 -12.09 17.21 -1.43
N MET A 760 -12.55 16.66 -0.31
CA MET A 760 -13.90 16.09 -0.18
C MET A 760 -14.98 17.16 -0.02
N GLU A 761 -14.70 18.27 0.67
CA GLU A 761 -15.63 19.39 0.81
C GLU A 761 -15.92 20.07 -0.51
N ARG A 762 -14.91 20.27 -1.36
CA ARG A 762 -15.13 20.81 -2.70
C ARG A 762 -15.96 19.88 -3.59
N ARG A 763 -15.86 18.55 -3.41
CA ARG A 763 -16.70 17.58 -4.15
C ARG A 763 -18.14 17.52 -3.62
N ASN A 764 -18.31 17.58 -2.30
CA ASN A 764 -19.64 17.55 -1.68
C ASN A 764 -20.38 18.88 -1.79
N SER A 765 -19.69 20.03 -1.80
CA SER A 765 -20.30 21.34 -2.05
C SER A 765 -20.78 21.45 -3.49
N LYS A 766 -20.06 20.86 -4.45
CA LYS A 766 -20.51 20.75 -5.85
C LYS A 766 -21.74 19.84 -6.00
N ALA A 767 -21.72 18.66 -5.38
CA ALA A 767 -22.88 17.76 -5.37
C ALA A 767 -24.10 18.34 -4.61
N GLY A 768 -23.88 19.15 -3.57
CA GLY A 768 -24.93 19.85 -2.83
C GLY A 768 -25.54 21.02 -3.59
N ARG A 769 -24.75 21.74 -4.40
CA ARG A 769 -25.26 22.78 -5.32
C ARG A 769 -26.06 22.20 -6.48
N GLU A 770 -25.70 21.01 -6.99
CA GLU A 770 -26.48 20.32 -8.01
C GLU A 770 -27.80 19.75 -7.47
N SER A 771 -27.82 19.28 -6.22
CA SER A 771 -29.06 18.83 -5.56
C SER A 771 -30.03 19.98 -5.25
N LYS A 772 -29.52 21.17 -4.90
CA LYS A 772 -30.39 22.35 -4.67
C LYS A 772 -31.04 22.88 -5.96
N LYS A 773 -30.47 22.58 -7.13
CA LYS A 773 -31.09 22.91 -8.43
C LYS A 773 -32.20 21.95 -8.84
N SER A 774 -32.26 20.74 -8.30
CA SER A 774 -33.35 19.78 -8.59
C SER A 774 -34.55 19.92 -7.66
N ASP A 775 -34.36 20.49 -6.47
CA ASP A 775 -35.44 20.70 -5.48
C ASP A 775 -36.13 22.07 -5.63
N SER A 776 -35.68 22.94 -6.55
CA SER A 776 -36.35 24.20 -6.89
C SER A 776 -37.23 24.11 -8.16
N SER A 777 -37.45 22.89 -8.66
CA SER A 777 -38.29 22.62 -9.85
C SER A 777 -39.38 21.57 -9.58
N ALA A 778 -39.76 21.41 -8.31
CA ALA A 778 -40.91 20.67 -7.82
C ALA A 778 -41.54 21.50 -6.69
#